data_AF-A0A7X9XT03-F1
#
_entry.id   AF-A0A7X9XT03-F1
#
_cell.length_a   1.000
_cell.length_b   1.000
_cell.length_c   1.000
_cell.angle_alpha   90.00
_cell.angle_beta   90.00
_cell.angle_gamma   90.00
#
_symmetry.space_group_name_H-M   'P 1'
#
loop_
_entity.id
_entity.type
_entity.pdbx_description
1 polymer ?
#
loop_
_entity_poly.entity_id
_entity_poly.type
_entity_poly.pdbx_seq_one_letter_code
_entity_poly.pdbx_strand_id
1 'polypeptide(L)'
;MSNHSFAVIDLETTGFSNSDRIIEVGVVLTDPAGRVEKRWRTLVQPNRGFDNGFVHGITASDLVQAPQFEDIALRLADLLNGRVVVAHNASFEKRFLSREFARAGLQWPEDGTWLLDTLRAAKGILPGPSHKLAACLESIGVTNAAAHTALADADATACLLEYMLPWMTDDLAAVEPLVLDDFDLAVLPASTAPLLVRDDGLFGEDSEGTEGGGREEDGDAGTDEWMRRITDAAPGIGDEAADQYMALLADAMVDHRLDDEVAQLLDTAHALELSDDDVAELHELYLKQVSIEAWADGVVTPEEREQLLTIADELSVGRATASVWLAEPLGTWRVVRRDGGDTGGRSGGTGEGTDGDLAGGIHLSPGDRVTFTGAMAIPREEWARRATAAGLDVGGVCKRSRVVVAADVASRSGKAERARELGVPVIGEREFAKALAEMAAPQTTAPEAVASEGAAPEGSVPVVDADGGADTAFEETVALDLGRIFPWLADVPETRADAAGIVESWLSFRPDVPLHAMSPVLAPSTRPDGVDVTLKTTMTWFTEFPEPLAASVEDLRELRHVGRVKLRSFVYATVLQAIDDAELLDGDAEVGEVVLIDADPYADDVYGDDAYGVDAGAVDDPFASRYDIYGESATSAVGELDADEIVSGWVALMSGWPSASDETWMQELPEVVRDAVDDAADPAERIFNRALAEIDEAIGVNDPRRAAIVEGRIAGGKTLEELGNDFGVSREWVRQLESALIDDLRGGGPACALIHSAIASRFGPCAPIDTVIEALPLLGERPDTVSSPLLDLLPVVVEGGGPSWRVDGGWLVVGDIDDRIAEAIATNADDYGVVDPSTAAGDVGLTVGVLSARLRATSNYEIRESVILTKVGSIPDRAAAELVLAGEPLTTVELAELIPDRSRRSIANALSTSELTRRCAVDTWSLAEWGREEWTSIVDFMKRRIAESESGAVSLERLVVEAEQFGVKGGSVNAYAATPEFTVEDGMVRLTENLDEIDISATPEESKGLYLRDGSWSLLVTVTRDHLRGSGSGIPGGVVAVHGLRYGRALELPSRLGPQRLSWMGNTTTTGTISRFMADLECVEGDRVWLVFGDEFDVVPATDRKDGLTGAAELLNATGLDDLCAADAEVEEVLAVVNEAIDLPADAARRKTVSRLRHRRDEDLAELVREL
;
A
#
# COMPACT_ATOMS: atom_id res chain seq x y z
N MET A 1 -1.00 48.69 6.46
CA MET A 1 -1.33 48.01 7.72
C MET A 1 -2.76 47.54 7.61
N SER A 2 -2.92 46.30 7.19
CA SER A 2 -4.16 45.54 7.21
C SER A 2 -4.61 45.41 8.67
N ASN A 3 -5.91 45.55 8.96
CA ASN A 3 -6.43 45.53 10.34
C ASN A 3 -6.96 44.13 10.69
N HIS A 4 -6.24 43.09 10.26
CA HIS A 4 -6.64 41.69 10.38
C HIS A 4 -5.95 41.08 11.60
N SER A 5 -6.71 40.43 12.47
CA SER A 5 -6.15 39.54 13.49
C SER A 5 -5.77 38.21 12.85
N PHE A 6 -4.81 37.49 13.44
CA PHE A 6 -4.30 36.24 12.90
C PHE A 6 -4.74 35.03 13.71
N ALA A 7 -4.73 33.86 13.08
CA ALA A 7 -4.79 32.57 13.72
C ALA A 7 -3.59 31.75 13.23
N VAL A 8 -2.54 31.67 14.04
CA VAL A 8 -1.37 30.85 13.76
C VAL A 8 -1.72 29.39 14.05
N ILE A 9 -1.43 28.48 13.13
CA ILE A 9 -1.76 27.05 13.24
C ILE A 9 -0.57 26.18 12.86
N ASP A 10 -0.42 25.07 13.58
CA ASP A 10 0.52 23.98 13.32
C ASP A 10 -0.18 22.63 13.62
N LEU A 11 0.30 21.53 13.03
CA LEU A 11 -0.40 20.25 12.95
C LEU A 11 0.58 19.06 13.04
N GLU A 12 0.44 18.22 14.07
CA GLU A 12 1.03 16.88 14.05
C GLU A 12 0.11 15.91 13.28
N THR A 13 0.69 14.92 12.61
CA THR A 13 -0.03 14.02 11.70
C THR A 13 0.47 12.57 11.75
N THR A 14 -0.33 11.61 11.26
CA THR A 14 0.07 10.18 11.14
C THR A 14 1.14 9.91 10.07
N GLY A 15 1.64 10.95 9.38
CA GLY A 15 2.56 10.84 8.26
C GLY A 15 2.31 11.87 7.16
N PHE A 16 3.18 11.87 6.15
CA PHE A 16 3.22 12.90 5.10
C PHE A 16 2.38 12.57 3.84
N SER A 17 1.73 11.41 3.78
CA SER A 17 1.09 10.88 2.57
C SER A 17 -0.32 11.44 2.31
N ASN A 18 -1.02 10.91 1.31
CA ASN A 18 -2.38 11.32 0.95
C ASN A 18 -3.48 10.70 1.83
N SER A 19 -3.21 9.60 2.54
CA SER A 19 -4.16 8.89 3.41
C SER A 19 -3.95 9.17 4.90
N ASP A 20 -2.92 9.95 5.25
CA ASP A 20 -2.63 10.38 6.62
C ASP A 20 -3.62 11.41 7.14
N ARG A 21 -3.65 11.57 8.46
CA ARG A 21 -4.61 12.43 9.18
C ARG A 21 -3.93 13.24 10.27
N ILE A 22 -4.61 14.29 10.71
CA ILE A 22 -4.23 15.13 11.85
C ILE A 22 -4.33 14.31 13.16
N ILE A 23 -3.35 14.51 14.07
CA ILE A 23 -3.32 13.91 15.41
C ILE A 23 -3.09 14.92 16.54
N GLU A 24 -2.54 16.10 16.27
CA GLU A 24 -2.57 17.25 17.18
C GLU A 24 -2.82 18.52 16.37
N VAL A 25 -3.54 19.49 16.95
CA VAL A 25 -3.75 20.83 16.41
C VAL A 25 -3.32 21.84 17.46
N GLY A 26 -2.38 22.73 17.12
CA GLY A 26 -2.04 23.91 17.90
C GLY A 26 -2.54 25.17 17.20
N VAL A 27 -3.26 26.04 17.91
CA VAL A 27 -3.72 27.34 17.41
C VAL A 27 -3.37 28.47 18.38
N VAL A 28 -2.71 29.50 17.88
CA VAL A 28 -2.38 30.72 18.60
C VAL A 28 -3.05 31.91 17.90
N LEU A 29 -4.11 32.43 18.53
CA LEU A 29 -4.80 33.63 18.07
C LEU A 29 -4.00 34.86 18.46
N THR A 30 -3.76 35.78 17.53
CA THR A 30 -3.01 37.01 17.79
C THR A 30 -3.73 38.26 17.25
N ASP A 31 -3.42 39.40 17.86
CA ASP A 31 -3.93 40.70 17.44
C ASP A 31 -3.24 41.18 16.14
N PRO A 32 -3.69 42.29 15.50
CA PRO A 32 -3.07 42.80 14.28
C PRO A 32 -1.63 43.32 14.43
N ALA A 33 -1.04 43.23 15.63
CA ALA A 33 0.38 43.49 15.91
C ALA A 33 1.17 42.21 16.23
N GLY A 34 0.57 41.02 16.10
CA GLY A 34 1.20 39.72 16.31
C GLY A 34 1.15 39.20 17.75
N ARG A 35 0.61 39.97 18.69
CA ARG A 35 0.61 39.62 20.11
C ARG A 35 -0.47 38.61 20.43
N VAL A 36 -0.11 37.57 21.19
CA VAL A 36 -1.02 36.47 21.54
C VAL A 36 -2.23 36.96 22.34
N GLU A 37 -3.42 36.76 21.78
CA GLU A 37 -4.72 36.98 22.42
C GLU A 37 -5.18 35.72 23.18
N LYS A 38 -4.92 34.54 22.60
CA LYS A 38 -5.38 33.25 23.12
C LYS A 38 -4.61 32.08 22.52
N ARG A 39 -4.37 31.03 23.32
CA ARG A 39 -3.91 29.70 22.89
C ARG A 39 -5.07 28.70 22.89
N TRP A 40 -4.98 27.70 22.02
CA TRP A 40 -5.88 26.55 21.96
C TRP A 40 -5.11 25.36 21.40
N ARG A 41 -5.19 24.19 22.02
CA ARG A 41 -4.65 22.94 21.47
C ARG A 41 -5.61 21.79 21.69
N THR A 42 -5.54 20.78 20.83
CA THR A 42 -6.20 19.49 21.04
C THR A 42 -5.46 18.37 20.30
N LEU A 43 -5.38 17.20 20.92
CA LEU A 43 -5.15 15.95 20.22
C LEU A 43 -6.37 15.63 19.33
N VAL A 44 -6.18 14.79 18.32
CA VAL A 44 -7.22 14.35 17.37
C VAL A 44 -7.10 12.84 17.13
N GLN A 45 -8.21 12.11 17.18
CA GLN A 45 -8.23 10.67 16.89
C GLN A 45 -8.31 10.41 15.36
N PRO A 46 -7.29 9.78 14.74
CA PRO A 46 -7.26 9.54 13.30
C PRO A 46 -8.08 8.32 12.83
N ASN A 47 -8.61 7.48 13.73
CA ASN A 47 -9.23 6.18 13.46
C ASN A 47 -8.29 5.19 12.72
N ARG A 48 -6.96 5.28 12.95
CA ARG A 48 -5.94 4.39 12.35
C ARG A 48 -4.62 4.40 13.13
N GLY A 49 -3.82 3.35 12.96
CA GLY A 49 -2.43 3.29 13.44
C GLY A 49 -1.47 4.21 12.67
N PHE A 50 -0.33 4.48 13.29
CA PHE A 50 0.75 5.34 12.81
C PHE A 50 2.08 4.99 13.49
N ASP A 51 3.18 4.98 12.72
CA ASP A 51 4.49 4.49 13.18
C ASP A 51 5.50 5.63 13.45
N ASN A 52 5.09 6.89 13.30
CA ASN A 52 5.94 8.07 13.46
C ASN A 52 5.97 8.66 14.88
N GLY A 53 5.49 7.91 15.88
CA GLY A 53 5.50 8.32 17.30
C GLY A 53 6.85 8.80 17.84
N PHE A 54 7.96 8.33 17.27
CA PHE A 54 9.31 8.77 17.63
C PHE A 54 9.66 10.22 17.20
N VAL A 55 8.87 10.84 16.31
CA VAL A 55 9.11 12.22 15.83
C VAL A 55 8.52 13.23 16.80
N HIS A 56 7.24 13.05 17.13
CA HIS A 56 6.45 13.99 17.94
C HIS A 56 6.16 13.49 19.35
N GLY A 57 6.56 12.27 19.74
CA GLY A 57 6.32 11.69 21.06
C GLY A 57 4.89 11.20 21.34
N ILE A 58 3.88 11.68 20.58
CA ILE A 58 2.50 11.19 20.66
C ILE A 58 2.44 9.69 20.33
N THR A 59 1.81 8.92 21.21
CA THR A 59 1.57 7.47 21.11
C THR A 59 0.14 7.16 20.65
N ALA A 60 -0.12 5.93 20.18
CA ALA A 60 -1.47 5.52 19.82
C ALA A 60 -2.45 5.60 21.01
N SER A 61 -1.96 5.30 22.23
CA SER A 61 -2.69 5.42 23.51
C SER A 61 -3.21 6.83 23.76
N ASP A 62 -2.39 7.88 23.55
CA ASP A 62 -2.77 9.28 23.81
C ASP A 62 -3.96 9.72 22.95
N LEU A 63 -4.13 9.12 21.78
CA LEU A 63 -5.19 9.44 20.84
C LEU A 63 -6.49 8.66 21.08
N VAL A 64 -6.48 7.54 21.81
CA VAL A 64 -7.68 6.64 21.95
C VAL A 64 -8.92 7.40 22.42
N GLN A 65 -8.73 8.46 23.21
CA GLN A 65 -9.78 9.28 23.81
C GLN A 65 -9.83 10.71 23.25
N ALA A 66 -8.99 11.02 22.26
CA ALA A 66 -9.00 12.31 21.59
C ALA A 66 -10.26 12.48 20.73
N PRO A 67 -10.79 13.70 20.59
CA PRO A 67 -11.94 13.97 19.73
C PRO A 67 -11.59 13.64 18.26
N GLN A 68 -12.56 13.18 17.46
CA GLN A 68 -12.32 13.03 16.02
C GLN A 68 -12.27 14.41 15.35
N PHE A 69 -11.77 14.50 14.12
CA PHE A 69 -11.72 15.80 13.45
C PHE A 69 -13.11 16.43 13.31
N GLU A 70 -14.13 15.63 13.01
CA GLU A 70 -15.53 16.06 12.92
C GLU A 70 -16.03 16.72 14.21
N ASP A 71 -15.57 16.24 15.38
CA ASP A 71 -15.92 16.82 16.68
C ASP A 71 -15.32 18.21 16.90
N ILE A 72 -14.09 18.42 16.43
CA ILE A 72 -13.40 19.72 16.58
C ILE A 72 -13.70 20.67 15.41
N ALA A 73 -14.21 20.18 14.28
CA ALA A 73 -14.33 20.93 13.03
C ALA A 73 -15.07 22.25 13.22
N LEU A 74 -16.26 22.25 13.83
CA LEU A 74 -17.04 23.48 14.06
C LEU A 74 -16.28 24.50 14.93
N ARG A 75 -15.52 24.01 15.93
CA ARG A 75 -14.74 24.88 16.82
C ARG A 75 -13.46 25.39 16.17
N LEU A 76 -12.78 24.57 15.37
CA LEU A 76 -11.62 24.98 14.59
C LEU A 76 -12.02 26.01 13.53
N ALA A 77 -13.14 25.78 12.83
CA ALA A 77 -13.72 26.75 11.90
C ALA A 77 -14.04 28.10 12.59
N ASP A 78 -14.68 28.09 13.76
CA ASP A 78 -14.96 29.29 14.58
C ASP A 78 -13.68 30.02 15.06
N LEU A 79 -12.58 29.30 15.30
CA LEU A 79 -11.28 29.91 15.66
C LEU A 79 -10.55 30.53 14.45
N LEU A 80 -10.76 30.01 13.23
CA LEU A 80 -10.12 30.48 12.00
C LEU A 80 -10.95 31.54 11.25
N ASN A 81 -12.28 31.52 11.37
CA ASN A 81 -13.19 32.42 10.64
C ASN A 81 -12.98 33.90 11.05
N GLY A 82 -12.99 34.80 10.07
CA GLY A 82 -12.72 36.23 10.25
C GLY A 82 -11.27 36.59 10.52
N ARG A 83 -10.32 35.63 10.44
CA ARG A 83 -8.88 35.84 10.65
C ARG A 83 -8.07 35.46 9.43
N VAL A 84 -6.88 36.05 9.29
CA VAL A 84 -5.86 35.52 8.38
C VAL A 84 -5.23 34.31 9.07
N VAL A 85 -5.29 33.14 8.44
CA VAL A 85 -4.64 31.94 8.97
C VAL A 85 -3.15 32.00 8.65
N VAL A 86 -2.30 31.57 9.57
CA VAL A 86 -0.84 31.68 9.45
C VAL A 86 -0.21 30.33 9.80
N ALA A 87 0.78 29.88 9.01
CA ALA A 87 1.51 28.65 9.30
C ALA A 87 2.98 28.78 8.88
N HIS A 88 3.78 27.74 9.12
CA HIS A 88 5.21 27.70 8.76
C HIS A 88 5.50 26.52 7.83
N ASN A 89 5.39 26.74 6.51
CA ASN A 89 5.18 25.74 5.44
C ASN A 89 3.70 25.52 5.05
N ALA A 90 2.91 26.62 5.01
CA ALA A 90 1.44 26.64 4.90
C ALA A 90 0.76 25.73 3.84
N SER A 91 1.51 25.25 2.86
CA SER A 91 1.06 24.22 1.91
C SER A 91 0.71 22.87 2.56
N PHE A 92 1.34 22.54 3.69
CA PHE A 92 1.08 21.31 4.45
C PHE A 92 -0.27 21.41 5.17
N GLU A 93 -0.48 22.47 5.95
CA GLU A 93 -1.68 22.69 6.75
C GLU A 93 -2.91 22.85 5.85
N LYS A 94 -2.79 23.62 4.75
CA LYS A 94 -3.86 23.73 3.74
C LYS A 94 -4.31 22.35 3.25
N ARG A 95 -3.37 21.45 2.93
CA ARG A 95 -3.65 20.12 2.39
C ARG A 95 -4.41 19.23 3.38
N PHE A 96 -4.10 19.31 4.68
CA PHE A 96 -4.80 18.54 5.71
C PHE A 96 -6.16 19.16 6.07
N LEU A 97 -6.20 20.48 6.34
CA LEU A 97 -7.43 21.19 6.68
C LEU A 97 -8.50 21.01 5.58
N SER A 98 -8.17 21.26 4.31
CA SER A 98 -9.13 21.10 3.21
C SER A 98 -9.71 19.69 3.10
N ARG A 99 -8.97 18.64 3.49
CA ARG A 99 -9.44 17.24 3.42
C ARG A 99 -10.29 16.85 4.61
N GLU A 100 -9.87 17.21 5.81
CA GLU A 100 -10.59 16.87 7.03
C GLU A 100 -11.88 17.70 7.17
N PHE A 101 -11.91 18.95 6.71
CA PHE A 101 -13.16 19.71 6.57
C PHE A 101 -14.08 19.16 5.48
N ALA A 102 -13.56 18.73 4.32
CA ALA A 102 -14.36 18.08 3.29
C ALA A 102 -14.95 16.74 3.77
N ARG A 103 -14.23 15.99 4.61
CA ARG A 103 -14.74 14.79 5.30
C ARG A 103 -15.90 15.13 6.25
N ALA A 104 -15.75 16.21 7.03
CA ALA A 104 -16.81 16.74 7.89
C ALA A 104 -17.98 17.43 7.13
N GLY A 105 -17.98 17.41 5.79
CA GLY A 105 -19.05 17.94 4.94
C GLY A 105 -18.94 19.42 4.55
N LEU A 106 -17.92 20.14 5.05
CA LEU A 106 -17.70 21.55 4.72
C LEU A 106 -16.84 21.69 3.44
N GLN A 107 -17.34 22.42 2.44
CA GLN A 107 -16.54 22.79 1.27
C GLN A 107 -15.54 23.89 1.65
N TRP A 108 -14.25 23.55 1.73
CA TRP A 108 -13.21 24.48 2.16
C TRP A 108 -12.69 25.36 1.01
N PRO A 109 -12.43 26.67 1.20
CA PRO A 109 -11.96 27.55 0.13
C PRO A 109 -10.61 27.13 -0.48
N GLU A 110 -10.65 26.69 -1.74
CA GLU A 110 -9.50 26.12 -2.46
C GLU A 110 -8.45 27.15 -2.90
N ASP A 111 -8.79 28.42 -3.01
CA ASP A 111 -7.90 29.47 -3.53
C ASP A 111 -6.65 29.68 -2.65
N GLY A 112 -6.81 29.60 -1.32
CA GLY A 112 -5.75 29.86 -0.34
C GLY A 112 -5.42 31.33 -0.13
N THR A 113 -6.30 32.25 -0.55
CA THR A 113 -6.14 33.70 -0.28
C THR A 113 -6.22 34.02 1.22
N TRP A 114 -6.79 33.11 2.00
CA TRP A 114 -6.98 33.20 3.44
C TRP A 114 -5.76 32.81 4.29
N LEU A 115 -4.63 32.44 3.67
CA LEU A 115 -3.52 31.73 4.31
C LEU A 115 -2.15 32.38 4.04
N LEU A 116 -1.42 32.68 5.12
CA LEU A 116 -0.14 33.37 5.13
C LEU A 116 1.00 32.42 5.53
N ASP A 117 1.96 32.21 4.63
CA ASP A 117 3.13 31.34 4.89
C ASP A 117 4.32 32.12 5.47
N THR A 118 4.64 31.88 6.74
CA THR A 118 5.82 32.48 7.38
C THR A 118 7.13 31.94 6.83
N LEU A 119 7.18 30.70 6.30
CA LEU A 119 8.38 30.15 5.67
C LEU A 119 8.74 30.93 4.38
N ARG A 120 7.75 31.25 3.55
CA ARG A 120 7.90 32.13 2.38
C ARG A 120 8.31 33.55 2.77
N ALA A 121 7.66 34.15 3.77
CA ALA A 121 8.00 35.50 4.20
C ALA A 121 9.40 35.57 4.84
N ALA A 122 9.80 34.56 5.62
CA ALA A 122 11.11 34.47 6.25
C ALA A 122 12.25 34.48 5.20
N LYS A 123 12.07 33.82 4.06
CA LYS A 123 13.03 33.85 2.93
C LYS A 123 13.28 35.25 2.36
N GLY A 124 12.35 36.18 2.52
CA GLY A 124 12.51 37.59 2.13
C GLY A 124 13.01 38.53 3.23
N ILE A 125 12.93 38.11 4.50
CA ILE A 125 13.10 39.00 5.68
C ILE A 125 14.32 38.59 6.54
N LEU A 126 14.55 37.29 6.73
CA LEU A 126 15.58 36.76 7.63
C LEU A 126 16.83 36.28 6.87
N PRO A 127 18.04 36.70 7.28
CA PRO A 127 19.28 36.22 6.66
C PRO A 127 19.65 34.83 7.19
N GLY A 128 19.57 33.80 6.35
CA GLY A 128 20.00 32.45 6.70
C GLY A 128 20.07 31.49 5.50
N PRO A 129 20.85 30.40 5.59
CA PRO A 129 20.86 29.33 4.59
C PRO A 129 19.71 28.32 4.78
N SER A 130 19.03 28.38 5.93
CA SER A 130 17.81 27.64 6.26
C SER A 130 16.78 28.62 6.80
N HIS A 131 15.52 28.39 6.43
CA HIS A 131 14.36 29.12 6.94
C HIS A 131 13.36 28.20 7.65
N LYS A 132 13.77 26.99 8.03
CA LYS A 132 13.00 26.16 8.97
C LYS A 132 12.74 26.92 10.27
N LEU A 133 11.66 26.57 10.97
CA LEU A 133 11.21 27.24 12.19
C LEU A 133 12.36 27.42 13.20
N ALA A 134 13.04 26.35 13.60
CA ALA A 134 14.19 26.39 14.51
C ALA A 134 15.30 27.38 14.09
N ALA A 135 15.67 27.42 12.79
CA ALA A 135 16.69 28.33 12.28
C ALA A 135 16.19 29.80 12.24
N CYS A 136 14.91 30.00 11.96
CA CYS A 136 14.29 31.33 12.05
C CYS A 136 14.27 31.82 13.50
N LEU A 137 13.89 30.98 14.46
CA LEU A 137 13.90 31.27 15.90
C LEU A 137 15.32 31.61 16.41
N GLU A 138 16.32 30.81 16.04
CA GLU A 138 17.73 31.08 16.36
C GLU A 138 18.16 32.46 15.83
N SER A 139 17.79 32.80 14.58
CA SER A 139 18.14 34.09 13.97
C SER A 139 17.53 35.32 14.68
N ILE A 140 16.45 35.12 15.47
CA ILE A 140 15.80 36.16 16.28
C ILE A 140 16.07 36.01 17.78
N GLY A 141 16.85 35.01 18.20
CA GLY A 141 17.20 34.75 19.61
C GLY A 141 16.11 34.12 20.45
N VAL A 142 15.15 33.41 19.84
CA VAL A 142 14.07 32.66 20.51
C VAL A 142 14.40 31.17 20.53
N THR A 143 13.97 30.45 21.58
CA THR A 143 14.17 29.01 21.74
C THR A 143 12.83 28.30 21.93
N ASN A 144 12.49 27.33 21.08
CA ASN A 144 11.41 26.39 21.39
C ASN A 144 11.98 25.26 22.29
N ALA A 145 11.37 25.04 23.45
CA ALA A 145 11.77 24.01 24.42
C ALA A 145 11.07 22.66 24.20
N ALA A 146 9.98 22.62 23.43
CA ALA A 146 9.24 21.42 23.04
C ALA A 146 8.89 21.48 21.56
N ALA A 147 9.92 21.49 20.70
CA ALA A 147 9.76 21.26 19.27
C ALA A 147 9.15 19.87 19.02
N HIS A 148 8.35 19.76 17.96
CA HIS A 148 7.50 18.59 17.66
C HIS A 148 6.36 18.42 18.68
N THR A 149 5.76 19.56 19.04
CA THR A 149 4.45 19.67 19.69
C THR A 149 3.68 20.81 19.03
N ALA A 150 2.44 20.55 18.58
CA ALA A 150 1.77 21.47 17.66
C ALA A 150 1.52 22.86 18.28
N LEU A 151 1.30 22.96 19.60
CA LEU A 151 1.14 24.28 20.23
C LEU A 151 2.46 25.04 20.35
N ALA A 152 3.56 24.39 20.73
CA ALA A 152 4.82 25.10 20.93
C ALA A 152 5.40 25.59 19.60
N ASP A 153 5.25 24.82 18.52
CA ASP A 153 5.66 25.25 17.18
C ASP A 153 4.70 26.30 16.58
N ALA A 154 3.39 26.27 16.90
CA ALA A 154 2.48 27.39 16.60
C ALA A 154 2.81 28.67 17.40
N ASP A 155 3.18 28.56 18.68
CA ASP A 155 3.62 29.70 19.52
C ASP A 155 4.96 30.28 19.06
N ALA A 156 5.90 29.41 18.69
CA ALA A 156 7.16 29.82 18.11
C ALA A 156 6.94 30.52 16.75
N THR A 157 6.01 30.01 15.93
CA THR A 157 5.56 30.65 14.69
C THR A 157 4.85 31.99 14.95
N ALA A 158 4.14 32.15 16.07
CA ALA A 158 3.56 33.43 16.48
C ALA A 158 4.62 34.45 16.91
N CYS A 159 5.65 34.03 17.66
CA CYS A 159 6.81 34.88 17.98
C CYS A 159 7.57 35.30 16.71
N LEU A 160 7.73 34.37 15.76
CA LEU A 160 8.33 34.63 14.45
C LEU A 160 7.49 35.62 13.62
N LEU A 161 6.16 35.48 13.64
CA LEU A 161 5.22 36.43 13.02
C LEU A 161 5.34 37.82 13.66
N GLU A 162 5.26 37.97 14.98
CA GLU A 162 5.39 39.27 15.67
C GLU A 162 6.71 39.96 15.30
N TYR A 163 7.81 39.21 15.24
CA TYR A 163 9.09 39.73 14.77
C TYR A 163 9.02 40.20 13.30
N MET A 164 8.44 39.39 12.39
CA MET A 164 8.48 39.63 10.94
C MET A 164 7.45 40.67 10.43
N LEU A 165 6.32 40.87 11.13
CA LEU A 165 5.22 41.76 10.72
C LEU A 165 5.64 43.18 10.22
N PRO A 166 6.66 43.87 10.78
CA PRO A 166 7.10 45.16 10.28
C PRO A 166 7.61 45.17 8.83
N TRP A 167 7.99 44.00 8.28
CA TRP A 167 8.55 43.84 6.95
C TRP A 167 7.59 43.14 5.96
N MET A 168 6.59 42.40 6.42
CA MET A 168 5.62 41.63 5.62
C MET A 168 4.57 42.49 4.88
N THR A 169 4.93 43.68 4.40
CA THR A 169 3.94 44.66 3.88
C THR A 169 3.24 44.17 2.60
N ASP A 170 3.95 43.48 1.72
CA ASP A 170 3.37 42.96 0.46
C ASP A 170 2.62 41.64 0.69
N ASP A 171 3.12 40.75 1.56
CA ASP A 171 2.43 39.50 1.92
C ASP A 171 1.09 39.78 2.62
N LEU A 172 1.06 40.74 3.57
CA LEU A 172 -0.17 41.20 4.25
C LEU A 172 -1.14 41.97 3.35
N ALA A 173 -0.76 42.26 2.10
CA ALA A 173 -1.63 42.84 1.07
C ALA A 173 -2.09 41.79 0.03
N ALA A 174 -1.56 40.57 0.08
CA ALA A 174 -1.91 39.44 -0.78
C ALA A 174 -2.83 38.41 -0.09
N VAL A 175 -3.15 38.61 1.20
CA VAL A 175 -4.04 37.74 1.99
C VAL A 175 -5.27 38.48 2.52
N GLU A 176 -6.41 37.80 2.46
CA GLU A 176 -7.68 38.24 3.05
C GLU A 176 -8.01 37.37 4.28
N PRO A 177 -8.93 37.77 5.18
CA PRO A 177 -9.38 36.87 6.24
C PRO A 177 -10.19 35.69 5.68
N LEU A 178 -10.08 34.51 6.29
CA LEU A 178 -10.98 33.39 6.00
C LEU A 178 -12.43 33.82 6.27
N VAL A 179 -13.34 33.53 5.34
CA VAL A 179 -14.78 33.74 5.51
C VAL A 179 -15.50 32.43 5.24
N LEU A 180 -16.16 31.90 6.27
CA LEU A 180 -17.10 30.78 6.20
C LEU A 180 -18.48 31.33 6.57
N ASP A 181 -19.52 30.98 5.81
CA ASP A 181 -20.87 31.55 6.02
C ASP A 181 -21.74 30.76 7.01
N ASP A 182 -22.86 31.35 7.44
CA ASP A 182 -23.78 30.75 8.43
C ASP A 182 -24.45 29.44 7.93
N PHE A 183 -24.44 29.17 6.63
CA PHE A 183 -24.99 27.96 6.00
C PHE A 183 -23.90 26.88 5.90
N ASP A 184 -22.69 27.24 5.48
CA ASP A 184 -21.49 26.40 5.50
C ASP A 184 -21.23 25.82 6.90
N LEU A 185 -21.21 26.69 7.92
CA LEU A 185 -20.99 26.30 9.32
C LEU A 185 -22.14 25.46 9.90
N ALA A 186 -23.34 25.52 9.31
CA ALA A 186 -24.49 24.72 9.73
C ALA A 186 -24.49 23.28 9.17
N VAL A 187 -23.55 22.94 8.27
CA VAL A 187 -23.33 21.56 7.83
C VAL A 187 -22.48 20.77 8.84
N LEU A 188 -21.57 21.45 9.54
CA LEU A 188 -20.68 20.82 10.53
C LEU A 188 -21.46 20.34 11.78
N PRO A 189 -21.13 19.16 12.33
CA PRO A 189 -21.81 18.65 13.52
C PRO A 189 -21.46 19.50 14.76
N ALA A 190 -22.49 19.86 15.52
CA ALA A 190 -22.34 20.54 16.81
C ALA A 190 -21.96 19.53 17.91
N SER A 191 -20.70 19.09 17.91
CA SER A 191 -20.19 18.11 18.89
C SER A 191 -20.01 18.69 20.29
N THR A 192 -19.95 17.78 21.26
CA THR A 192 -19.68 18.04 22.68
C THR A 192 -18.54 17.15 23.21
N ALA A 193 -17.67 16.63 22.35
CA ALA A 193 -16.51 15.84 22.76
C ALA A 193 -15.53 16.66 23.63
N PRO A 194 -14.86 16.04 24.61
CA PRO A 194 -13.80 16.71 25.36
C PRO A 194 -12.60 16.98 24.45
N LEU A 195 -12.00 18.16 24.58
CA LEU A 195 -10.70 18.44 23.96
C LEU A 195 -9.61 17.83 24.84
N LEU A 196 -8.88 16.84 24.33
CA LEU A 196 -7.72 16.30 25.04
C LEU A 196 -6.48 17.11 24.72
N VAL A 197 -5.68 17.34 25.75
CA VAL A 197 -4.53 18.25 25.70
C VAL A 197 -3.31 17.50 26.20
N ARG A 198 -2.25 17.54 25.41
CA ARG A 198 -0.94 17.04 25.79
C ARG A 198 -0.41 17.80 27.01
N ASP A 199 0.08 17.08 28.01
CA ASP A 199 0.86 17.68 29.10
C ASP A 199 2.34 17.72 28.69
N ASP A 200 2.90 18.92 28.71
CA ASP A 200 4.27 19.23 28.33
C ASP A 200 5.02 19.97 29.44
N GLY A 201 4.39 20.22 30.59
CA GLY A 201 4.97 20.94 31.73
C GLY A 201 5.38 22.40 31.49
N LEU A 202 5.23 22.92 30.26
CA LEU A 202 5.72 24.24 29.85
C LEU A 202 4.66 25.35 29.98
N PHE A 203 3.37 24.98 29.96
CA PHE A 203 2.25 25.92 29.97
C PHE A 203 1.27 25.65 31.12
N GLY A 204 1.78 25.65 32.36
CA GLY A 204 0.94 25.64 33.56
C GLY A 204 0.07 26.91 33.67
N GLU A 205 -1.08 26.81 34.33
CA GLU A 205 -2.00 27.94 34.53
C GLU A 205 -1.35 29.06 35.38
N ASP A 206 -1.64 30.33 35.06
CA ASP A 206 -1.00 31.51 35.65
C ASP A 206 -1.10 31.55 37.19
N SER A 207 0.05 31.45 37.89
CA SER A 207 0.16 31.69 39.35
C SER A 207 1.58 32.08 39.78
N GLU A 208 1.68 32.85 40.87
CA GLU A 208 2.91 33.53 41.30
C GLU A 208 3.88 32.61 42.08
N GLY A 209 5.20 32.76 41.84
CA GLY A 209 6.22 31.81 42.31
C GLY A 209 6.85 32.09 43.69
N THR A 210 7.89 31.30 44.05
CA THR A 210 8.84 31.54 45.17
C THR A 210 10.14 30.73 44.96
N GLU A 211 11.24 31.16 45.56
CA GLU A 211 12.57 30.53 45.43
C GLU A 211 12.79 29.30 46.34
N GLY A 212 13.61 28.34 45.89
CA GLY A 212 14.83 28.00 46.66
C GLY A 212 15.01 26.62 47.31
N GLY A 213 15.66 25.70 46.58
CA GLY A 213 16.85 24.96 47.06
C GLY A 213 16.68 23.65 47.85
N GLY A 214 17.72 22.80 47.77
CA GLY A 214 17.88 21.60 48.60
C GLY A 214 18.38 20.35 47.83
N ARG A 215 19.53 19.82 48.25
CA ARG A 215 19.95 18.42 48.04
C ARG A 215 20.29 17.86 49.41
N GLU A 216 19.90 16.63 49.71
CA GLU A 216 20.46 15.81 50.82
C GLU A 216 20.23 14.32 50.49
N GLU A 217 21.00 13.42 51.12
CA GLU A 217 21.14 11.99 50.78
C GLU A 217 20.90 11.12 52.05
N ASP A 218 19.92 10.20 52.05
CA ASP A 218 19.75 9.06 52.99
C ASP A 218 18.56 8.19 52.48
N GLY A 219 18.53 6.85 52.49
CA GLY A 219 19.53 5.86 52.93
C GLY A 219 19.16 4.42 52.50
N ASP A 220 20.19 3.58 52.28
CA ASP A 220 20.14 2.23 51.68
C ASP A 220 19.62 1.15 52.65
N ALA A 221 18.29 1.03 52.81
CA ALA A 221 17.66 0.03 53.70
C ALA A 221 16.17 -0.31 53.45
N GLY A 222 15.45 0.42 52.59
CA GLY A 222 14.03 0.15 52.29
C GLY A 222 13.79 -0.75 51.06
N THR A 223 14.82 -0.91 50.24
CA THR A 223 14.81 -1.54 48.91
C THR A 223 14.63 -3.06 48.96
N ASP A 224 15.35 -3.76 49.84
CA ASP A 224 15.27 -5.23 49.97
C ASP A 224 13.85 -5.71 50.36
N GLU A 225 13.18 -4.99 51.28
CA GLU A 225 11.83 -5.32 51.75
C GLU A 225 10.77 -5.00 50.67
N TRP A 226 11.02 -4.00 49.82
CA TRP A 226 10.17 -3.64 48.68
C TRP A 226 10.28 -4.65 47.52
N MET A 227 11.50 -4.99 47.10
CA MET A 227 11.76 -5.99 46.06
C MET A 227 11.05 -7.31 46.39
N ARG A 228 11.25 -7.77 47.63
CA ARG A 228 10.62 -8.98 48.16
C ARG A 228 9.10 -8.91 48.12
N ARG A 229 8.48 -7.79 48.49
CA ARG A 229 7.02 -7.59 48.48
C ARG A 229 6.42 -7.81 47.08
N ILE A 230 7.05 -7.24 46.05
CA ILE A 230 6.56 -7.32 44.66
C ILE A 230 6.82 -8.70 44.07
N THR A 231 7.98 -9.27 44.37
CA THR A 231 8.41 -10.58 43.89
C THR A 231 7.57 -11.72 44.51
N ASP A 232 7.23 -11.64 45.80
CA ASP A 232 6.27 -12.54 46.49
C ASP A 232 4.82 -12.42 45.94
N ALA A 233 4.53 -11.46 45.04
CA ALA A 233 3.17 -11.15 44.52
C ALA A 233 2.91 -11.53 43.04
N ALA A 234 3.95 -11.84 42.26
CA ALA A 234 3.83 -12.18 40.84
C ALA A 234 3.03 -13.49 40.62
N PRO A 235 1.96 -13.50 39.80
CA PRO A 235 1.11 -14.67 39.62
C PRO A 235 1.65 -15.64 38.56
N GLY A 236 1.61 -16.94 38.88
CA GLY A 236 1.88 -18.02 37.93
C GLY A 236 0.94 -17.99 36.72
N ILE A 237 1.47 -18.40 35.57
CA ILE A 237 0.78 -18.48 34.27
C ILE A 237 0.10 -19.84 34.04
N GLY A 238 0.29 -20.78 34.96
CA GLY A 238 -0.43 -22.05 35.04
C GLY A 238 0.16 -23.16 34.15
N ASP A 239 1.38 -23.01 33.67
CA ASP A 239 2.19 -24.11 33.12
C ASP A 239 3.15 -24.56 34.23
N GLU A 240 3.14 -25.85 34.58
CA GLU A 240 3.86 -26.35 35.76
C GLU A 240 5.39 -26.21 35.64
N ALA A 241 5.95 -26.15 34.42
CA ALA A 241 7.38 -25.92 34.20
C ALA A 241 7.71 -24.42 34.27
N ALA A 242 6.94 -23.57 33.59
CA ALA A 242 7.14 -22.12 33.60
C ALA A 242 6.91 -21.51 34.99
N ASP A 243 5.89 -21.96 35.73
CA ASP A 243 5.62 -21.50 37.10
C ASP A 243 6.74 -21.88 38.08
N GLN A 244 7.35 -23.06 37.92
CA GLN A 244 8.54 -23.46 38.69
C GLN A 244 9.76 -22.62 38.32
N TYR A 245 9.92 -22.26 37.04
CA TYR A 245 11.00 -21.39 36.61
C TYR A 245 10.85 -19.96 37.14
N MET A 246 9.66 -19.35 37.02
CA MET A 246 9.40 -18.01 37.53
C MET A 246 9.52 -17.93 39.06
N ALA A 247 9.17 -18.99 39.80
CA ALA A 247 9.38 -19.04 41.25
C ALA A 247 10.88 -19.04 41.65
N LEU A 248 11.74 -19.67 40.85
CA LEU A 248 13.19 -19.63 41.06
C LEU A 248 13.81 -18.30 40.62
N LEU A 249 13.30 -17.71 39.53
CA LEU A 249 13.67 -16.37 39.09
C LEU A 249 13.32 -15.33 40.15
N ALA A 250 12.15 -15.48 40.77
CA ALA A 250 11.69 -14.68 41.90
C ALA A 250 12.66 -14.79 43.11
N ASP A 251 12.95 -16.00 43.59
CA ASP A 251 13.89 -16.19 44.71
C ASP A 251 15.27 -15.54 44.43
N ALA A 252 15.83 -15.72 43.23
CA ALA A 252 17.14 -15.15 42.83
C ALA A 252 17.17 -13.62 42.74
N MET A 253 16.03 -12.97 42.46
CA MET A 253 15.94 -11.50 42.36
C MET A 253 15.98 -10.80 43.72
N VAL A 254 15.64 -11.50 44.81
CA VAL A 254 15.61 -10.93 46.17
C VAL A 254 17.00 -10.79 46.80
N ASP A 255 17.94 -11.68 46.46
CA ASP A 255 19.30 -11.68 47.03
C ASP A 255 20.32 -10.82 46.23
N HIS A 256 19.87 -10.10 45.18
CA HIS A 256 20.64 -9.10 44.41
C HIS A 256 22.03 -9.60 43.90
N ARG A 257 22.14 -10.86 43.44
CA ARG A 257 23.42 -11.48 43.01
C ARG A 257 23.32 -12.43 41.79
N LEU A 258 22.79 -11.95 40.67
CA LEU A 258 22.66 -12.77 39.45
C LEU A 258 23.99 -13.31 38.88
N ASP A 259 25.14 -12.68 39.20
CA ASP A 259 26.52 -13.09 38.85
C ASP A 259 26.80 -14.60 39.00
N ASP A 260 26.32 -15.22 40.09
CA ASP A 260 26.61 -16.61 40.46
C ASP A 260 25.42 -17.56 40.15
N GLU A 261 24.21 -17.04 39.93
CA GLU A 261 22.96 -17.82 39.96
C GLU A 261 22.28 -18.00 38.59
N VAL A 262 22.57 -17.16 37.60
CA VAL A 262 22.03 -17.30 36.23
C VAL A 262 22.34 -18.66 35.60
N ALA A 263 23.51 -19.25 35.89
CA ALA A 263 23.83 -20.61 35.44
C ALA A 263 22.89 -21.67 36.05
N GLN A 264 22.48 -21.50 37.31
CA GLN A 264 21.61 -22.42 38.02
C GLN A 264 20.13 -22.26 37.60
N LEU A 265 19.73 -21.04 37.21
CA LEU A 265 18.45 -20.78 36.53
C LEU A 265 18.40 -21.49 35.16
N LEU A 266 19.43 -21.34 34.32
CA LEU A 266 19.49 -22.00 33.01
C LEU A 266 19.55 -23.54 33.11
N ASP A 267 20.38 -24.09 33.99
CA ASP A 267 20.39 -25.54 34.29
C ASP A 267 19.00 -26.05 34.71
N THR A 268 18.22 -25.23 35.42
CA THR A 268 16.88 -25.60 35.86
C THR A 268 15.82 -25.43 34.76
N ALA A 269 15.93 -24.40 33.90
CA ALA A 269 15.10 -24.28 32.70
C ALA A 269 15.26 -25.50 31.78
N HIS A 270 16.50 -25.94 31.56
CA HIS A 270 16.80 -27.16 30.80
C HIS A 270 16.24 -28.42 31.49
N ALA A 271 16.31 -28.51 32.82
CA ALA A 271 15.71 -29.60 33.59
C ALA A 271 14.17 -29.62 33.59
N LEU A 272 13.54 -28.49 33.26
CA LEU A 272 12.09 -28.29 33.14
C LEU A 272 11.60 -28.34 31.68
N GLU A 273 12.47 -28.67 30.72
CA GLU A 273 12.18 -28.72 29.27
C GLU A 273 11.71 -27.39 28.65
N LEU A 274 12.18 -26.26 29.20
CA LEU A 274 12.00 -24.91 28.63
C LEU A 274 13.15 -24.59 27.66
N SER A 275 12.85 -23.96 26.52
CA SER A 275 13.85 -23.48 25.56
C SER A 275 14.40 -22.09 25.91
N ASP A 276 15.52 -21.65 25.33
CA ASP A 276 15.99 -20.26 25.50
C ASP A 276 14.95 -19.23 25.00
N ASP A 277 14.18 -19.55 23.95
CA ASP A 277 13.06 -18.70 23.46
C ASP A 277 11.92 -18.64 24.51
N ASP A 278 11.63 -19.73 25.23
CA ASP A 278 10.68 -19.73 26.36
C ASP A 278 11.21 -18.92 27.55
N VAL A 279 12.50 -19.07 27.89
CA VAL A 279 13.15 -18.33 28.98
C VAL A 279 13.14 -16.82 28.71
N ALA A 280 13.43 -16.40 27.48
CA ALA A 280 13.35 -14.99 27.09
C ALA A 280 11.93 -14.42 27.20
N GLU A 281 10.90 -15.18 26.79
CA GLU A 281 9.50 -14.77 26.98
C GLU A 281 9.09 -14.69 28.45
N LEU A 282 9.56 -15.63 29.30
CA LEU A 282 9.31 -15.60 30.73
C LEU A 282 10.03 -14.46 31.45
N HIS A 283 11.25 -14.08 31.02
CA HIS A 283 11.93 -12.87 31.51
C HIS A 283 11.12 -11.60 31.18
N GLU A 284 10.62 -11.49 29.94
CA GLU A 284 9.82 -10.34 29.51
C GLU A 284 8.49 -10.24 30.27
N LEU A 285 7.82 -11.39 30.45
CA LEU A 285 6.54 -11.48 31.16
C LEU A 285 6.68 -11.22 32.66
N TYR A 286 7.72 -11.77 33.31
CA TYR A 286 8.04 -11.47 34.71
C TYR A 286 8.29 -9.97 34.92
N LEU A 287 9.08 -9.34 34.05
CA LEU A 287 9.34 -7.90 34.14
C LEU A 287 8.07 -7.05 33.91
N LYS A 288 7.16 -7.48 33.03
CA LYS A 288 5.83 -6.86 32.86
C LYS A 288 4.96 -6.98 34.12
N GLN A 289 4.88 -8.17 34.72
CA GLN A 289 4.12 -8.40 35.95
C GLN A 289 4.67 -7.56 37.12
N VAL A 290 5.99 -7.62 37.34
CA VAL A 290 6.70 -6.82 38.36
C VAL A 290 6.49 -5.32 38.12
N SER A 291 6.49 -4.85 36.87
CA SER A 291 6.19 -3.45 36.55
C SER A 291 4.74 -3.04 36.86
N ILE A 292 3.76 -3.94 36.73
CA ILE A 292 2.36 -3.69 37.09
C ILE A 292 2.18 -3.65 38.61
N GLU A 293 2.81 -4.57 39.34
CA GLU A 293 2.80 -4.58 40.82
C GLU A 293 3.58 -3.41 41.42
N ALA A 294 4.61 -2.89 40.74
CA ALA A 294 5.28 -1.64 41.11
C ALA A 294 4.35 -0.40 41.02
N TRP A 295 3.28 -0.45 40.21
CA TRP A 295 2.24 0.58 40.19
C TRP A 295 1.16 0.39 41.27
N ALA A 296 1.23 -0.67 42.11
CA ALA A 296 0.16 -1.04 43.04
C ALA A 296 0.05 -0.19 44.33
N ASP A 297 0.94 0.77 44.56
CA ASP A 297 0.74 1.88 45.51
C ASP A 297 0.67 3.26 44.82
N GLY A 298 0.65 3.26 43.49
CA GLY A 298 0.26 4.38 42.63
C GLY A 298 1.39 5.32 42.20
N VAL A 299 2.64 5.09 42.62
CA VAL A 299 3.82 5.90 42.27
C VAL A 299 5.03 4.98 42.10
N VAL A 300 5.76 5.09 40.98
CA VAL A 300 7.08 4.45 40.81
C VAL A 300 8.16 5.52 40.95
N THR A 301 8.91 5.47 42.05
CA THR A 301 9.99 6.42 42.40
C THR A 301 11.19 6.33 41.43
N PRO A 302 12.07 7.34 41.39
CA PRO A 302 13.31 7.28 40.62
C PRO A 302 14.22 6.09 40.98
N GLU A 303 14.25 5.72 42.26
CA GLU A 303 15.05 4.62 42.80
C GLU A 303 14.53 3.26 42.33
N GLU A 304 13.23 2.99 42.52
CA GLU A 304 12.55 1.77 42.05
C GLU A 304 12.62 1.63 40.52
N ARG A 305 12.51 2.77 39.81
CA ARG A 305 12.68 2.85 38.35
C ARG A 305 14.08 2.41 37.91
N GLU A 306 15.14 2.93 38.53
CA GLU A 306 16.52 2.58 38.13
C GLU A 306 16.87 1.12 38.50
N GLN A 307 16.27 0.58 39.57
CA GLN A 307 16.37 -0.84 39.90
C GLN A 307 15.69 -1.73 38.84
N LEU A 308 14.45 -1.44 38.46
CA LEU A 308 13.73 -2.21 37.43
C LEU A 308 14.38 -2.05 36.03
N LEU A 309 14.97 -0.89 35.73
CA LEU A 309 15.81 -0.68 34.55
C LEU A 309 17.13 -1.46 34.58
N THR A 310 17.70 -1.72 35.77
CA THR A 310 18.91 -2.53 35.92
C THR A 310 18.59 -4.02 35.76
N ILE A 311 17.53 -4.50 36.42
CA ILE A 311 17.00 -5.87 36.27
C ILE A 311 16.65 -6.15 34.79
N ALA A 312 16.12 -5.17 34.05
CA ALA A 312 15.84 -5.32 32.62
C ALA A 312 17.08 -5.60 31.76
N ASP A 313 18.24 -5.00 32.08
CA ASP A 313 19.49 -5.27 31.38
C ASP A 313 20.10 -6.60 31.82
N GLU A 314 20.00 -6.96 33.10
CA GLU A 314 20.47 -8.25 33.64
C GLU A 314 19.68 -9.45 33.08
N LEU A 315 18.36 -9.28 32.90
CA LEU A 315 17.48 -10.24 32.21
C LEU A 315 17.62 -10.24 30.69
N SER A 316 18.43 -9.34 30.11
CA SER A 316 18.59 -9.12 28.66
C SER A 316 17.33 -8.65 27.91
N VAL A 317 16.33 -8.09 28.60
CA VAL A 317 15.11 -7.48 28.02
C VAL A 317 15.36 -6.03 27.56
N GLY A 318 16.33 -5.36 28.18
CA GLY A 318 16.88 -4.07 27.77
C GLY A 318 16.16 -2.83 28.32
N ARG A 319 16.94 -1.88 28.85
CA ARG A 319 16.50 -0.58 29.40
C ARG A 319 15.45 0.16 28.54
N ALA A 320 15.59 0.16 27.22
CA ALA A 320 14.67 0.87 26.32
C ALA A 320 13.24 0.29 26.37
N THR A 321 13.12 -1.04 26.38
CA THR A 321 11.86 -1.78 26.45
C THR A 321 11.17 -1.51 27.79
N ALA A 322 11.91 -1.69 28.89
CA ALA A 322 11.42 -1.48 30.25
C ALA A 322 10.99 -0.04 30.54
N SER A 323 11.67 0.95 29.94
CA SER A 323 11.32 2.37 30.08
C SER A 323 9.88 2.70 29.67
N VAL A 324 9.30 1.96 28.71
CA VAL A 324 7.92 2.14 28.25
C VAL A 324 6.90 1.63 29.28
N TRP A 325 7.20 0.51 29.96
CA TRP A 325 6.33 -0.07 30.98
C TRP A 325 6.39 0.70 32.30
N LEU A 326 7.53 1.33 32.60
CA LEU A 326 7.73 2.20 33.75
C LEU A 326 7.31 3.66 33.53
N ALA A 327 6.91 4.07 32.31
CA ALA A 327 6.40 5.41 32.04
C ALA A 327 5.12 5.71 32.85
N GLU A 328 4.92 6.97 33.25
CA GLU A 328 3.71 7.38 33.99
C GLU A 328 2.45 7.23 33.13
N PRO A 329 1.38 6.57 33.64
CA PRO A 329 0.14 6.44 32.90
C PRO A 329 -0.65 7.76 32.89
N LEU A 330 -0.70 8.41 31.72
CA LEU A 330 -1.42 9.68 31.49
C LEU A 330 -2.94 9.49 31.60
N GLY A 331 -3.52 9.68 32.80
CA GLY A 331 -4.98 9.68 32.93
C GLY A 331 -5.55 9.80 34.35
N THR A 332 -5.73 11.03 34.85
CA THR A 332 -6.74 11.30 35.89
C THR A 332 -7.99 11.91 35.26
N TRP A 333 -9.09 11.13 35.22
CA TRP A 333 -10.26 11.45 34.41
C TRP A 333 -11.36 12.17 35.20
N ARG A 334 -11.79 13.36 34.76
CA ARG A 334 -13.01 14.02 35.25
C ARG A 334 -14.24 13.57 34.45
N VAL A 335 -15.28 13.09 35.14
CA VAL A 335 -16.60 12.82 34.54
C VAL A 335 -17.61 13.88 34.98
N VAL A 336 -18.10 14.69 34.03
CA VAL A 336 -19.25 15.59 34.27
C VAL A 336 -20.54 14.85 33.93
N ARG A 337 -21.34 14.50 34.95
CA ARG A 337 -22.70 13.99 34.70
C ARG A 337 -23.65 15.13 34.32
N ARG A 338 -24.47 14.84 33.31
CA ARG A 338 -25.49 15.74 32.75
C ARG A 338 -26.84 15.44 33.40
N ASP A 339 -27.28 16.29 34.33
CA ASP A 339 -28.68 16.27 34.75
C ASP A 339 -29.57 16.63 33.55
N GLY A 340 -30.53 15.76 33.25
CA GLY A 340 -31.43 15.91 32.11
C GLY A 340 -32.87 16.16 32.55
N GLY A 341 -33.63 16.93 31.75
CA GLY A 341 -35.09 16.86 31.78
C GLY A 341 -35.87 18.13 32.10
N ASP A 342 -35.88 19.05 31.13
CA ASP A 342 -37.12 19.61 30.56
C ASP A 342 -37.91 20.76 31.27
N THR A 343 -38.68 21.45 30.42
CA THR A 343 -39.78 22.40 30.64
C THR A 343 -39.49 23.88 30.93
N GLY A 344 -39.91 24.73 29.97
CA GLY A 344 -40.66 25.95 30.25
C GLY A 344 -39.91 27.16 30.84
N GLY A 345 -39.12 27.86 30.02
CA GLY A 345 -38.37 29.03 30.47
C GLY A 345 -39.21 30.23 30.93
N ARG A 346 -38.76 30.91 32.00
CA ARG A 346 -39.13 32.31 32.30
C ARG A 346 -38.15 33.04 33.23
N SER A 347 -37.51 34.07 32.70
CA SER A 347 -37.06 35.30 33.39
C SER A 347 -36.38 35.20 34.78
N GLY A 348 -35.05 35.32 34.79
CA GLY A 348 -34.42 36.52 35.36
C GLY A 348 -33.62 36.42 36.68
N GLY A 349 -32.34 36.84 36.61
CA GLY A 349 -31.73 37.69 37.63
C GLY A 349 -30.71 37.07 38.60
N THR A 350 -29.45 37.53 38.47
CA THR A 350 -28.47 37.81 39.55
C THR A 350 -28.05 36.72 40.55
N GLY A 351 -26.73 36.47 40.64
CA GLY A 351 -26.04 36.53 41.95
C GLY A 351 -25.12 35.37 42.35
N GLU A 352 -23.83 35.52 42.05
CA GLU A 352 -22.66 35.27 42.95
C GLU A 352 -22.50 33.95 43.74
N GLY A 353 -21.44 33.20 43.43
CA GLY A 353 -20.67 32.35 44.37
C GLY A 353 -21.08 30.86 44.45
N THR A 354 -20.15 29.90 44.63
CA THR A 354 -18.67 29.97 44.70
C THR A 354 -18.05 28.66 44.17
N ASP A 355 -16.85 28.72 43.62
CA ASP A 355 -16.03 27.55 43.30
C ASP A 355 -15.58 26.75 44.53
N GLY A 356 -15.18 25.50 44.31
CA GLY A 356 -14.52 24.64 45.30
C GLY A 356 -14.47 23.17 44.86
N ASP A 357 -13.24 22.69 44.57
CA ASP A 357 -12.79 21.29 44.52
C ASP A 357 -13.44 20.34 43.47
N LEU A 358 -12.73 19.43 42.79
CA LEU A 358 -11.33 18.98 42.89
C LEU A 358 -10.82 18.41 41.54
N ALA A 359 -9.59 17.88 41.50
CA ALA A 359 -9.04 17.06 40.40
C ALA A 359 -9.01 15.55 40.77
N GLY A 360 -8.68 14.67 39.81
CA GLY A 360 -8.89 13.22 39.88
C GLY A 360 -10.00 12.78 38.90
N GLY A 361 -10.10 11.54 38.41
CA GLY A 361 -9.42 10.28 38.77
C GLY A 361 -10.42 9.11 38.56
N ILE A 362 -10.03 7.94 38.03
CA ILE A 362 -10.97 6.80 37.87
C ILE A 362 -11.18 6.13 39.24
N HIS A 363 -12.11 6.68 40.02
CA HIS A 363 -12.48 6.12 41.31
C HIS A 363 -13.51 5.00 41.12
N LEU A 364 -13.10 3.76 41.40
CA LEU A 364 -13.97 2.58 41.47
C LEU A 364 -14.64 2.47 42.85
N SER A 365 -15.76 1.76 42.95
CA SER A 365 -16.45 1.53 44.22
C SER A 365 -17.09 0.14 44.28
N PRO A 366 -17.23 -0.49 45.47
CA PRO A 366 -17.86 -1.81 45.57
C PRO A 366 -19.27 -1.83 44.96
N GLY A 367 -19.51 -2.77 44.05
CA GLY A 367 -20.71 -2.86 43.21
C GLY A 367 -20.57 -2.28 41.79
N ASP A 368 -19.50 -1.54 41.48
CA ASP A 368 -19.17 -1.18 40.10
C ASP A 368 -18.86 -2.44 39.28
N ARG A 369 -19.32 -2.49 38.03
CA ARG A 369 -19.10 -3.63 37.12
C ARG A 369 -17.85 -3.44 36.28
N VAL A 370 -17.01 -4.46 36.16
CA VAL A 370 -15.79 -4.46 35.34
C VAL A 370 -15.77 -5.62 34.36
N THR A 371 -15.12 -5.41 33.21
CA THR A 371 -14.95 -6.43 32.16
C THR A 371 -13.48 -6.51 31.77
N PHE A 372 -13.01 -7.70 31.38
CA PHE A 372 -11.64 -7.98 30.96
C PHE A 372 -11.64 -8.54 29.52
N THR A 373 -10.69 -8.14 28.67
CA THR A 373 -10.54 -8.63 27.28
C THR A 373 -9.06 -8.63 26.81
N GLY A 374 -8.71 -9.56 25.91
CA GLY A 374 -7.33 -9.80 25.47
C GLY A 374 -6.49 -10.65 26.44
N ALA A 375 -5.30 -11.08 25.99
CA ALA A 375 -4.34 -11.86 26.77
C ALA A 375 -3.49 -10.95 27.67
N MET A 376 -3.82 -10.94 28.97
CA MET A 376 -3.25 -10.03 29.98
C MET A 376 -1.93 -10.54 30.59
N ALA A 377 -1.09 -9.61 31.05
CA ALA A 377 0.17 -9.92 31.73
C ALA A 377 -0.05 -10.53 33.13
N ILE A 378 -1.06 -10.06 33.86
CA ILE A 378 -1.64 -10.78 35.01
C ILE A 378 -2.87 -11.56 34.52
N PRO A 379 -2.99 -12.88 34.79
CA PRO A 379 -4.07 -13.70 34.25
C PRO A 379 -5.48 -13.14 34.52
N ARG A 380 -6.39 -13.26 33.53
CA ARG A 380 -7.76 -12.73 33.58
C ARG A 380 -8.55 -13.26 34.78
N GLU A 381 -8.32 -14.50 35.18
CA GLU A 381 -8.87 -15.15 36.38
C GLU A 381 -8.36 -14.50 37.68
N GLU A 382 -7.09 -14.13 37.74
CA GLU A 382 -6.47 -13.45 38.89
C GLU A 382 -6.97 -12.01 39.00
N TRP A 383 -7.07 -11.28 37.89
CA TRP A 383 -7.70 -9.97 37.86
C TRP A 383 -9.18 -10.02 38.28
N ALA A 384 -9.95 -10.99 37.79
CA ALA A 384 -11.33 -11.20 38.20
C ALA A 384 -11.44 -11.52 39.71
N ARG A 385 -10.50 -12.30 40.26
CA ARG A 385 -10.42 -12.62 41.69
C ARG A 385 -10.11 -11.37 42.52
N ARG A 386 -9.12 -10.57 42.13
CA ARG A 386 -8.75 -9.30 42.78
C ARG A 386 -9.93 -8.30 42.77
N ALA A 387 -10.56 -8.13 41.60
CA ALA A 387 -11.74 -7.28 41.44
C ALA A 387 -12.92 -7.72 42.32
N THR A 388 -13.25 -9.02 42.33
CA THR A 388 -14.33 -9.58 43.16
C THR A 388 -14.01 -9.44 44.65
N ALA A 389 -12.75 -9.59 45.07
CA ALA A 389 -12.31 -9.38 46.45
C ALA A 389 -12.41 -7.91 46.90
N ALA A 390 -12.20 -6.95 45.99
CA ALA A 390 -12.50 -5.54 46.20
C ALA A 390 -14.01 -5.19 46.14
N GLY A 391 -14.87 -6.18 45.85
CA GLY A 391 -16.32 -6.05 45.80
C GLY A 391 -16.89 -5.58 44.45
N LEU A 392 -16.13 -5.69 43.36
CA LEU A 392 -16.57 -5.36 42.00
C LEU A 392 -17.35 -6.52 41.36
N ASP A 393 -18.27 -6.21 40.45
CA ASP A 393 -19.07 -7.17 39.67
C ASP A 393 -18.34 -7.50 38.35
N VAL A 394 -17.87 -8.74 38.16
CA VAL A 394 -17.09 -9.12 36.97
C VAL A 394 -17.98 -9.82 35.93
N GLY A 395 -17.97 -9.34 34.69
CA GLY A 395 -18.62 -10.01 33.56
C GLY A 395 -18.64 -9.20 32.27
N GLY A 396 -19.33 -9.70 31.24
CA GLY A 396 -19.40 -9.09 29.91
C GLY A 396 -19.86 -7.62 29.88
N VAL A 397 -19.45 -6.92 28.81
CA VAL A 397 -19.61 -5.47 28.62
C VAL A 397 -21.07 -5.07 28.48
N CYS A 398 -21.53 -4.13 29.29
CA CYS A 398 -22.88 -3.57 29.16
C CYS A 398 -22.92 -2.10 29.61
N LYS A 399 -24.08 -1.44 29.49
CA LYS A 399 -24.29 -0.04 29.91
C LYS A 399 -24.15 0.21 31.44
N ARG A 400 -23.97 -0.85 32.24
CA ARG A 400 -23.62 -0.78 33.67
C ARG A 400 -22.13 -1.03 33.94
N SER A 401 -21.34 -1.47 32.96
CA SER A 401 -19.88 -1.58 33.10
C SER A 401 -19.29 -0.19 33.37
N ARG A 402 -18.53 -0.09 34.46
CA ARG A 402 -17.83 1.11 34.93
C ARG A 402 -16.56 1.36 34.12
N VAL A 403 -15.89 0.28 33.73
CA VAL A 403 -14.64 0.26 32.97
C VAL A 403 -14.46 -1.12 32.30
N VAL A 404 -13.77 -1.14 31.17
CA VAL A 404 -13.21 -2.37 30.57
C VAL A 404 -11.69 -2.29 30.69
N VAL A 405 -11.09 -3.35 31.21
CA VAL A 405 -9.63 -3.51 31.30
C VAL A 405 -9.20 -4.34 30.10
N ALA A 406 -8.16 -3.89 29.40
CA ALA A 406 -7.63 -4.55 28.21
C ALA A 406 -6.11 -4.71 28.32
N ALA A 407 -5.58 -5.81 27.77
CA ALA A 407 -4.13 -6.02 27.65
C ALA A 407 -3.48 -4.96 26.74
N ASP A 408 -4.21 -4.49 25.73
CA ASP A 408 -3.89 -3.30 24.93
C ASP A 408 -5.13 -2.38 24.87
N VAL A 409 -4.94 -1.11 25.25
CA VAL A 409 -5.99 -0.08 25.25
C VAL A 409 -6.39 0.35 23.82
N ALA A 410 -5.51 0.12 22.84
CA ALA A 410 -5.79 0.31 21.42
C ALA A 410 -6.50 -0.90 20.76
N SER A 411 -6.64 -2.05 21.45
CA SER A 411 -7.26 -3.26 20.90
C SER A 411 -8.64 -3.00 20.31
N ARG A 412 -8.93 -3.67 19.19
CA ARG A 412 -10.23 -3.65 18.51
C ARG A 412 -11.05 -4.92 18.73
N SER A 413 -10.81 -5.64 19.84
CA SER A 413 -11.67 -6.76 20.22
C SER A 413 -13.14 -6.33 20.28
N GLY A 414 -14.06 -7.22 19.95
CA GLY A 414 -15.49 -6.88 19.92
C GLY A 414 -15.98 -6.34 21.27
N LYS A 415 -15.36 -6.71 22.39
CA LYS A 415 -15.60 -6.11 23.71
C LYS A 415 -15.02 -4.71 23.86
N ALA A 416 -13.81 -4.43 23.38
CA ALA A 416 -13.23 -3.08 23.42
C ALA A 416 -13.93 -2.13 22.44
N GLU A 417 -14.40 -2.61 21.29
CA GLU A 417 -15.24 -1.85 20.35
C GLU A 417 -16.62 -1.58 20.97
N ARG A 418 -17.30 -2.61 21.53
CA ARG A 418 -18.56 -2.46 22.27
C ARG A 418 -18.46 -1.55 23.50
N ALA A 419 -17.31 -1.52 24.19
CA ALA A 419 -17.07 -0.59 25.28
C ALA A 419 -17.13 0.87 24.81
N ARG A 420 -16.43 1.17 23.70
CA ARG A 420 -16.41 2.50 23.09
C ARG A 420 -17.80 2.91 22.57
N GLU A 421 -18.54 2.01 21.92
CA GLU A 421 -19.95 2.24 21.52
C GLU A 421 -20.86 2.61 22.71
N LEU A 422 -20.65 1.98 23.86
CA LEU A 422 -21.46 2.17 25.07
C LEU A 422 -20.96 3.32 25.96
N GLY A 423 -19.89 4.02 25.58
CA GLY A 423 -19.29 5.09 26.37
C GLY A 423 -18.61 4.61 27.66
N VAL A 424 -18.23 3.33 27.72
CA VAL A 424 -17.50 2.72 28.85
C VAL A 424 -15.99 2.94 28.62
N PRO A 425 -15.24 3.50 29.56
CA PRO A 425 -13.80 3.72 29.39
C PRO A 425 -13.07 2.37 29.25
N VAL A 426 -12.08 2.33 28.36
CA VAL A 426 -11.12 1.23 28.24
C VAL A 426 -9.80 1.68 28.88
N ILE A 427 -9.22 0.88 29.77
CA ILE A 427 -7.94 1.16 30.45
C ILE A 427 -7.02 -0.05 30.42
N GLY A 428 -5.73 0.16 30.70
CA GLY A 428 -4.75 -0.92 30.82
C GLY A 428 -4.70 -1.53 32.23
N GLU A 429 -3.86 -2.56 32.37
CA GLU A 429 -3.68 -3.27 33.64
C GLU A 429 -3.03 -2.39 34.73
N ARG A 430 -2.13 -1.46 34.37
CA ARG A 430 -1.46 -0.54 35.31
C ARG A 430 -2.44 0.43 35.95
N GLU A 431 -3.32 1.01 35.12
CA GLU A 431 -4.37 1.94 35.54
C GLU A 431 -5.40 1.23 36.43
N PHE A 432 -5.70 -0.04 36.14
CA PHE A 432 -6.60 -0.86 36.96
C PHE A 432 -5.98 -1.28 38.30
N ALA A 433 -4.69 -1.64 38.32
CA ALA A 433 -3.94 -1.94 39.54
C ALA A 433 -4.01 -0.76 40.53
N LYS A 434 -3.72 0.46 40.04
CA LYS A 434 -3.80 1.69 40.82
C LYS A 434 -5.21 1.98 41.33
N ALA A 435 -6.23 1.83 40.49
CA ALA A 435 -7.62 2.04 40.91
C ALA A 435 -8.09 1.05 41.99
N LEU A 436 -7.64 -0.21 41.95
CA LEU A 436 -7.90 -1.20 43.01
C LEU A 436 -7.16 -0.88 44.31
N ALA A 437 -5.93 -0.35 44.24
CA ALA A 437 -5.16 0.09 45.40
C ALA A 437 -5.82 1.28 46.11
N GLU A 438 -6.31 2.26 45.35
CA GLU A 438 -7.07 3.40 45.88
C GLU A 438 -8.37 2.97 46.61
N MET A 439 -9.00 1.86 46.20
CA MET A 439 -10.13 1.26 46.94
C MET A 439 -9.70 0.58 48.26
N ALA A 440 -8.48 0.06 48.34
CA ALA A 440 -7.98 -0.68 49.50
C ALA A 440 -7.39 0.24 50.60
N ALA A 441 -7.06 1.49 50.27
CA ALA A 441 -6.47 2.45 51.20
C ALA A 441 -7.42 2.83 52.36
N PRO A 442 -6.97 2.79 53.62
CA PRO A 442 -7.81 3.14 54.77
C PRO A 442 -8.05 4.66 54.82
N GLN A 443 -9.30 5.10 54.59
CA GLN A 443 -9.67 6.52 54.53
C GLN A 443 -9.36 7.30 55.82
N THR A 444 -8.25 8.05 55.81
CA THR A 444 -7.73 8.83 56.94
C THR A 444 -8.53 10.11 57.17
N THR A 445 -9.64 10.00 57.90
CA THR A 445 -10.48 11.16 58.26
C THR A 445 -9.82 12.02 59.36
N ALA A 446 -9.29 13.19 58.96
CA ALA A 446 -8.86 14.24 59.89
C ALA A 446 -10.08 15.04 60.43
N PRO A 447 -10.02 15.62 61.65
CA PRO A 447 -11.25 15.95 62.39
C PRO A 447 -11.72 17.41 62.25
N GLU A 448 -12.96 17.60 61.80
CA GLU A 448 -13.74 18.81 62.09
C GLU A 448 -14.60 18.67 63.36
N ALA A 449 -14.91 19.80 64.00
CA ALA A 449 -15.49 19.83 65.35
C ALA A 449 -16.88 20.48 65.41
N VAL A 450 -17.88 19.68 65.79
CA VAL A 450 -19.17 20.17 66.33
C VAL A 450 -19.46 19.42 67.64
N ALA A 451 -19.96 20.12 68.64
CA ALA A 451 -20.08 19.60 70.00
C ALA A 451 -21.51 19.18 70.38
N SER A 452 -21.63 18.03 71.06
CA SER A 452 -22.74 17.63 71.96
C SER A 452 -24.13 17.41 71.31
N GLU A 453 -24.99 16.47 71.69
CA GLU A 453 -25.05 15.37 72.68
C GLU A 453 -25.66 14.13 71.95
N GLY A 454 -25.56 12.86 72.34
CA GLY A 454 -24.99 12.14 73.48
C GLY A 454 -25.50 10.68 73.49
N ALA A 455 -25.11 9.88 74.48
CA ALA A 455 -25.59 8.49 74.75
C ALA A 455 -25.24 7.37 73.74
N ALA A 456 -24.17 6.64 74.07
CA ALA A 456 -24.00 5.20 73.78
C ALA A 456 -25.00 4.36 74.65
N PRO A 457 -25.18 3.02 74.54
CA PRO A 457 -24.11 2.04 74.24
C PRO A 457 -24.47 0.77 73.43
N GLU A 458 -23.41 -0.02 73.16
CA GLU A 458 -23.34 -1.50 73.16
C GLU A 458 -24.45 -2.36 72.51
N GLY A 459 -24.03 -3.28 71.62
CA GLY A 459 -24.70 -4.59 71.57
C GLY A 459 -24.45 -5.47 70.33
N SER A 460 -23.82 -6.62 70.56
CA SER A 460 -24.04 -7.92 69.87
C SER A 460 -24.14 -8.00 68.33
N VAL A 461 -23.29 -8.86 67.76
CA VAL A 461 -23.67 -9.70 66.61
C VAL A 461 -24.75 -10.70 67.05
N PRO A 462 -25.83 -10.91 66.27
CA PRO A 462 -26.60 -12.14 66.30
C PRO A 462 -26.67 -12.82 64.91
N VAL A 463 -26.97 -14.13 64.93
CA VAL A 463 -27.02 -15.02 63.76
C VAL A 463 -28.48 -15.44 63.51
N VAL A 464 -28.91 -15.38 62.24
CA VAL A 464 -30.16 -15.89 61.59
C VAL A 464 -31.53 -15.68 62.28
N ASP A 465 -32.55 -15.26 61.49
CA ASP A 465 -33.56 -16.20 60.96
C ASP A 465 -34.43 -15.55 59.86
N ALA A 466 -35.37 -16.30 59.27
CA ALA A 466 -35.92 -16.07 57.93
C ALA A 466 -37.33 -15.40 57.84
N ASP A 467 -37.80 -15.29 56.59
CA ASP A 467 -39.12 -14.84 56.06
C ASP A 467 -39.47 -13.34 56.07
N GLY A 468 -39.77 -12.80 54.88
CA GLY A 468 -40.28 -11.43 54.69
C GLY A 468 -40.14 -10.83 53.28
N GLY A 469 -40.52 -11.54 52.21
CA GLY A 469 -40.32 -11.08 50.83
C GLY A 469 -41.36 -10.08 50.29
N ALA A 470 -40.92 -9.16 49.43
CA ALA A 470 -41.72 -8.39 48.46
C ALA A 470 -40.81 -7.82 47.34
N ASP A 471 -41.37 -7.65 46.14
CA ASP A 471 -40.69 -7.37 44.88
C ASP A 471 -39.61 -6.24 44.88
N THR A 472 -38.37 -6.62 44.58
CA THR A 472 -37.46 -5.88 43.67
C THR A 472 -36.72 -6.90 42.82
N ALA A 473 -36.82 -6.80 41.49
CA ALA A 473 -36.16 -7.75 40.60
C ALA A 473 -34.63 -7.58 40.64
N PHE A 474 -33.93 -8.63 41.05
CA PHE A 474 -32.56 -8.86 40.63
C PHE A 474 -32.63 -9.66 39.32
N GLU A 475 -32.01 -9.14 38.26
CA GLU A 475 -31.79 -9.91 37.03
C GLU A 475 -30.71 -10.97 37.31
N GLU A 476 -30.93 -12.20 36.83
CA GLU A 476 -30.00 -13.31 37.07
C GLU A 476 -28.68 -13.08 36.31
N THR A 477 -27.55 -13.23 36.99
CA THR A 477 -26.24 -13.26 36.33
C THR A 477 -26.14 -14.53 35.50
N VAL A 478 -26.40 -14.43 34.20
CA VAL A 478 -26.32 -15.57 33.27
C VAL A 478 -24.90 -16.12 33.26
N ALA A 479 -24.74 -17.35 33.75
CA ALA A 479 -23.48 -18.08 33.64
C ALA A 479 -23.31 -18.61 32.21
N LEU A 480 -22.14 -18.38 31.61
CA LEU A 480 -21.83 -18.83 30.26
C LEU A 480 -21.81 -20.35 30.18
N ASP A 481 -22.61 -20.92 29.28
CA ASP A 481 -22.57 -22.36 28.99
C ASP A 481 -21.36 -22.70 28.12
N LEU A 482 -20.22 -22.94 28.77
CA LEU A 482 -18.98 -23.37 28.12
C LEU A 482 -19.17 -24.66 27.29
N GLY A 483 -20.18 -25.50 27.59
CA GLY A 483 -20.50 -26.69 26.80
C GLY A 483 -21.14 -26.38 25.44
N ARG A 484 -21.76 -25.20 25.30
CA ARG A 484 -22.23 -24.67 24.01
C ARG A 484 -21.10 -24.00 23.22
N ILE A 485 -20.17 -23.34 23.90
CA ILE A 485 -19.04 -22.64 23.26
C ILE A 485 -17.95 -23.65 22.83
N PHE A 486 -17.71 -24.70 23.60
CA PHE A 486 -16.69 -25.71 23.32
C PHE A 486 -17.29 -27.14 23.38
N PRO A 487 -18.07 -27.57 22.36
CA PRO A 487 -18.86 -28.81 22.43
C PRO A 487 -18.05 -30.09 22.66
N TRP A 488 -16.77 -30.10 22.28
CA TRP A 488 -15.84 -31.22 22.44
C TRP A 488 -15.44 -31.46 23.91
N LEU A 489 -15.68 -30.53 24.83
CA LEU A 489 -15.44 -30.72 26.27
C LEU A 489 -16.26 -31.89 26.84
N ALA A 490 -17.38 -32.24 26.21
CA ALA A 490 -18.20 -33.40 26.62
C ALA A 490 -17.48 -34.76 26.41
N ASP A 491 -16.44 -34.81 25.56
CA ASP A 491 -15.62 -36.01 25.34
C ASP A 491 -14.43 -36.11 26.32
N VAL A 492 -14.12 -35.04 27.08
CA VAL A 492 -12.91 -34.93 27.91
C VAL A 492 -13.23 -35.20 29.40
N PRO A 493 -12.50 -36.12 30.07
CA PRO A 493 -12.68 -36.36 31.50
C PRO A 493 -11.98 -35.30 32.37
N GLU A 494 -12.68 -34.80 33.38
CA GLU A 494 -12.16 -33.96 34.48
C GLU A 494 -11.56 -32.58 34.09
N THR A 495 -12.03 -31.98 32.98
CA THR A 495 -11.71 -30.59 32.60
C THR A 495 -12.06 -29.58 33.70
N ARG A 496 -11.20 -28.58 33.93
CA ARG A 496 -11.60 -27.38 34.69
C ARG A 496 -12.50 -26.48 33.84
N ALA A 497 -13.42 -25.77 34.50
CA ALA A 497 -14.37 -24.86 33.86
C ALA A 497 -13.82 -23.41 33.77
N ASP A 498 -12.56 -23.28 33.33
CA ASP A 498 -11.82 -22.03 33.18
C ASP A 498 -11.02 -22.05 31.85
N ALA A 499 -10.57 -20.89 31.38
CA ALA A 499 -9.93 -20.79 30.06
C ALA A 499 -8.62 -21.60 29.99
N ALA A 500 -7.85 -21.63 31.08
CA ALA A 500 -6.64 -22.43 31.19
C ALA A 500 -6.93 -23.95 31.07
N GLY A 501 -7.96 -24.47 31.73
CA GLY A 501 -8.36 -25.87 31.64
C GLY A 501 -8.83 -26.28 30.24
N ILE A 502 -9.41 -25.36 29.48
CA ILE A 502 -9.79 -25.57 28.08
C ILE A 502 -8.52 -25.65 27.20
N VAL A 503 -7.56 -24.74 27.37
CA VAL A 503 -6.26 -24.79 26.66
C VAL A 503 -5.54 -26.11 26.90
N GLU A 504 -5.35 -26.50 28.17
CA GLU A 504 -4.64 -27.75 28.51
C GLU A 504 -5.33 -28.99 27.92
N SER A 505 -6.66 -28.98 27.89
CA SER A 505 -7.45 -30.06 27.28
C SER A 505 -7.32 -30.08 25.75
N TRP A 506 -7.22 -28.93 25.10
CA TRP A 506 -7.00 -28.86 23.64
C TRP A 506 -5.57 -29.31 23.28
N LEU A 507 -4.56 -28.77 23.96
CA LEU A 507 -3.15 -29.15 23.80
C LEU A 507 -2.91 -30.65 24.03
N SER A 508 -3.64 -31.27 24.97
CA SER A 508 -3.46 -32.68 25.34
C SER A 508 -4.28 -33.68 24.51
N PHE A 509 -5.50 -33.32 24.07
CA PHE A 509 -6.45 -34.27 23.47
C PHE A 509 -6.83 -33.98 22.02
N ARG A 510 -6.48 -32.80 21.46
CA ARG A 510 -6.82 -32.37 20.09
C ARG A 510 -5.66 -31.65 19.36
N PRO A 511 -4.37 -32.02 19.54
CA PRO A 511 -3.27 -31.22 18.99
C PRO A 511 -3.22 -31.22 17.45
N ASP A 512 -3.73 -32.28 16.81
CA ASP A 512 -3.83 -32.50 15.37
C ASP A 512 -5.02 -31.78 14.70
N VAL A 513 -5.82 -31.04 15.48
CA VAL A 513 -7.07 -30.42 15.01
C VAL A 513 -6.88 -28.90 14.80
N PRO A 514 -7.31 -28.34 13.65
CA PRO A 514 -7.29 -26.90 13.39
C PRO A 514 -7.98 -26.07 14.48
N LEU A 515 -7.36 -24.95 14.87
CA LEU A 515 -7.81 -24.12 15.99
C LEU A 515 -9.24 -23.58 15.85
N HIS A 516 -9.72 -23.29 14.63
CA HIS A 516 -11.10 -22.84 14.43
C HIS A 516 -12.13 -23.91 14.82
N ALA A 517 -11.79 -25.20 14.71
CA ALA A 517 -12.69 -26.30 15.09
C ALA A 517 -12.83 -26.46 16.61
N MET A 518 -12.09 -25.67 17.41
CA MET A 518 -12.23 -25.60 18.87
C MET A 518 -13.59 -24.99 19.30
N SER A 519 -14.20 -24.13 18.48
CA SER A 519 -15.50 -23.52 18.82
C SER A 519 -16.30 -23.17 17.56
N PRO A 520 -17.62 -23.43 17.49
CA PRO A 520 -18.44 -23.16 16.32
C PRO A 520 -18.67 -21.66 16.03
N VAL A 521 -18.14 -20.74 16.86
CA VAL A 521 -18.16 -19.29 16.59
C VAL A 521 -16.88 -18.78 15.90
N LEU A 522 -15.80 -19.58 15.87
CA LEU A 522 -14.54 -19.19 15.22
C LEU A 522 -14.56 -19.50 13.72
N ALA A 523 -14.06 -18.57 12.90
CA ALA A 523 -13.78 -18.80 11.48
C ALA A 523 -12.29 -19.14 11.26
N PRO A 524 -11.93 -19.87 10.19
CA PRO A 524 -10.53 -20.11 9.83
C PRO A 524 -9.70 -18.83 9.66
N SER A 525 -10.35 -17.76 9.19
CA SER A 525 -9.77 -16.43 8.96
C SER A 525 -9.78 -15.50 10.19
N THR A 526 -10.38 -15.91 11.31
CA THR A 526 -10.34 -15.14 12.57
C THR A 526 -8.89 -14.94 13.02
N ARG A 527 -8.60 -13.78 13.62
CA ARG A 527 -7.30 -13.45 14.22
C ARG A 527 -7.50 -13.21 15.71
N PRO A 528 -6.95 -14.04 16.61
CA PRO A 528 -7.15 -13.86 18.05
C PRO A 528 -6.56 -12.55 18.57
N ASP A 529 -7.38 -11.75 19.27
CA ASP A 529 -6.92 -10.56 20.00
C ASP A 529 -5.97 -10.94 21.14
N GLY A 530 -4.96 -10.09 21.37
CA GLY A 530 -3.90 -10.32 22.36
C GLY A 530 -2.68 -11.09 21.84
N VAL A 531 -2.65 -11.50 20.57
CA VAL A 531 -1.42 -11.96 19.92
C VAL A 531 -0.72 -10.77 19.27
N ASP A 532 0.51 -10.48 19.68
CA ASP A 532 1.29 -9.36 19.12
C ASP A 532 1.68 -9.65 17.66
N VAL A 533 1.06 -8.90 16.74
CA VAL A 533 1.24 -9.01 15.29
C VAL A 533 2.55 -8.42 14.76
N THR A 534 3.32 -7.73 15.59
CA THR A 534 4.66 -7.22 15.25
C THR A 534 5.74 -8.26 15.49
N LEU A 535 5.48 -9.26 16.35
CA LEU A 535 6.42 -10.35 16.58
C LEU A 535 6.60 -11.21 15.35
N LYS A 536 7.86 -11.50 15.03
CA LYS A 536 8.28 -12.33 13.89
C LYS A 536 7.59 -13.70 13.87
N THR A 537 7.32 -14.30 15.03
CA THR A 537 6.60 -15.58 15.16
C THR A 537 5.15 -15.47 14.71
N THR A 538 4.42 -14.46 15.18
CA THR A 538 3.04 -14.16 14.74
C THR A 538 2.99 -13.81 13.25
N MET A 539 3.96 -13.01 12.77
CA MET A 539 4.09 -12.70 11.35
C MET A 539 4.34 -13.95 10.51
N THR A 540 5.21 -14.87 10.96
CA THR A 540 5.45 -16.15 10.28
C THR A 540 4.19 -17.01 10.30
N TRP A 541 3.50 -17.16 11.44
CA TRP A 541 2.20 -17.85 11.52
C TRP A 541 1.20 -17.30 10.48
N PHE A 542 0.97 -15.98 10.47
CA PHE A 542 0.00 -15.36 9.55
C PHE A 542 0.49 -15.29 8.08
N THR A 543 1.74 -15.65 7.79
CA THR A 543 2.32 -15.72 6.43
C THR A 543 2.25 -17.14 5.88
N GLU A 544 2.64 -18.15 6.68
CA GLU A 544 2.55 -19.57 6.30
C GLU A 544 1.08 -20.05 6.32
N PHE A 545 0.24 -19.47 7.19
CA PHE A 545 -1.20 -19.74 7.31
C PHE A 545 -2.04 -18.46 7.08
N PRO A 546 -2.39 -18.14 5.82
CA PRO A 546 -3.21 -16.96 5.49
C PRO A 546 -4.61 -16.97 6.11
N GLU A 547 -5.13 -18.15 6.45
CA GLU A 547 -6.26 -18.36 7.37
C GLU A 547 -5.68 -18.87 8.71
N PRO A 548 -5.42 -18.00 9.70
CA PRO A 548 -4.54 -18.35 10.83
C PRO A 548 -5.05 -19.49 11.70
N LEU A 549 -6.38 -19.60 11.88
CA LEU A 549 -6.99 -20.68 12.66
C LEU A 549 -7.22 -21.96 11.86
N ALA A 550 -6.79 -22.02 10.59
CA ALA A 550 -6.66 -23.29 9.86
C ALA A 550 -5.48 -24.15 10.35
N ALA A 551 -4.48 -23.55 11.02
CA ALA A 551 -3.39 -24.28 11.67
C ALA A 551 -3.88 -25.08 12.89
N SER A 552 -3.28 -26.24 13.12
CA SER A 552 -3.40 -27.04 14.36
C SER A 552 -2.31 -26.70 15.38
N VAL A 553 -2.34 -27.35 16.56
CA VAL A 553 -1.28 -27.20 17.57
C VAL A 553 0.03 -27.85 17.11
N GLU A 554 -0.03 -28.93 16.32
CA GLU A 554 1.17 -29.53 15.74
C GLU A 554 1.79 -28.62 14.66
N ASP A 555 0.97 -28.05 13.77
CA ASP A 555 1.43 -27.07 12.77
C ASP A 555 2.14 -25.86 13.41
N LEU A 556 1.54 -25.31 14.49
CA LEU A 556 2.13 -24.18 15.23
C LEU A 556 3.42 -24.56 15.96
N ARG A 557 3.61 -25.82 16.34
CA ARG A 557 4.83 -26.32 16.98
C ARG A 557 5.98 -26.53 15.98
N GLU A 558 5.70 -26.67 14.69
CA GLU A 558 6.74 -26.71 13.64
C GLU A 558 7.25 -25.30 13.24
N LEU A 559 6.58 -24.22 13.68
CA LEU A 559 7.02 -22.85 13.42
C LEU A 559 8.27 -22.48 14.20
N ARG A 560 9.27 -21.92 13.50
CA ARG A 560 10.53 -21.48 14.11
C ARG A 560 10.29 -20.40 15.19
N HIS A 561 10.89 -20.59 16.36
CA HIS A 561 10.77 -19.74 17.56
C HIS A 561 9.41 -19.80 18.29
N VAL A 562 8.59 -20.83 18.05
CA VAL A 562 7.36 -21.08 18.84
C VAL A 562 7.63 -22.12 19.92
N GLY A 563 8.11 -21.65 21.07
CA GLY A 563 8.33 -22.47 22.28
C GLY A 563 7.04 -22.95 22.96
N ARG A 564 7.18 -23.67 24.08
CA ARG A 564 6.04 -24.18 24.89
C ARG A 564 5.14 -23.04 25.38
N VAL A 565 5.74 -21.97 25.89
CA VAL A 565 5.05 -20.77 26.39
C VAL A 565 4.35 -20.05 25.24
N LYS A 566 5.04 -19.87 24.10
CA LYS A 566 4.48 -19.19 22.93
C LYS A 566 3.31 -19.95 22.32
N LEU A 567 3.45 -21.26 22.15
CA LEU A 567 2.40 -22.15 21.65
C LEU A 567 1.15 -22.08 22.54
N ARG A 568 1.34 -22.15 23.86
CA ARG A 568 0.26 -22.00 24.84
C ARG A 568 -0.42 -20.63 24.75
N SER A 569 0.34 -19.54 24.57
CA SER A 569 -0.23 -18.19 24.45
C SER A 569 -1.13 -18.03 23.22
N PHE A 570 -0.77 -18.61 22.07
CA PHE A 570 -1.60 -18.59 20.85
C PHE A 570 -2.92 -19.35 21.04
N VAL A 571 -2.89 -20.53 21.67
CA VAL A 571 -4.11 -21.30 21.97
C VAL A 571 -4.97 -20.58 23.03
N TYR A 572 -4.36 -19.98 24.06
CA TYR A 572 -5.07 -19.21 25.09
C TYR A 572 -5.75 -17.96 24.52
N ALA A 573 -5.08 -17.19 23.66
CA ALA A 573 -5.69 -16.08 22.94
C ALA A 573 -6.88 -16.56 22.08
N THR A 574 -6.77 -17.73 21.44
CA THR A 574 -7.87 -18.31 20.64
C THR A 574 -9.05 -18.77 21.51
N VAL A 575 -8.81 -19.31 22.71
CA VAL A 575 -9.87 -19.63 23.70
C VAL A 575 -10.56 -18.35 24.17
N LEU A 576 -9.80 -17.29 24.48
CA LEU A 576 -10.36 -15.99 24.84
C LEU A 576 -11.18 -15.37 23.71
N GLN A 577 -10.74 -15.49 22.45
CA GLN A 577 -11.49 -15.04 21.29
C GLN A 577 -12.85 -15.75 21.19
N ALA A 578 -12.89 -17.09 21.29
CA ALA A 578 -14.14 -17.84 21.25
C ALA A 578 -15.11 -17.49 22.39
N ILE A 579 -14.59 -17.17 23.57
CA ILE A 579 -15.40 -16.70 24.71
C ILE A 579 -15.91 -15.28 24.47
N ASP A 580 -15.06 -14.38 24.01
CA ASP A 580 -15.42 -12.98 23.77
C ASP A 580 -16.41 -12.84 22.58
N ASP A 581 -16.25 -13.63 21.51
CA ASP A 581 -17.19 -13.72 20.38
C ASP A 581 -18.54 -14.32 20.78
N ALA A 582 -18.56 -15.37 21.61
CA ALA A 582 -19.79 -15.97 22.12
C ALA A 582 -20.55 -15.07 23.11
N GLU A 583 -19.83 -14.32 23.96
CA GLU A 583 -20.43 -13.31 24.85
C GLU A 583 -21.15 -12.19 24.09
N LEU A 584 -20.70 -11.86 22.87
CA LEU A 584 -21.37 -10.88 22.01
C LEU A 584 -22.65 -11.46 21.40
N LEU A 585 -22.61 -12.71 20.90
CA LEU A 585 -23.75 -13.38 20.26
C LEU A 585 -24.94 -13.62 21.20
N ASP A 586 -24.71 -13.86 22.49
CA ASP A 586 -25.79 -13.96 23.49
C ASP A 586 -26.30 -12.59 23.99
N GLY A 587 -25.67 -11.48 23.59
CA GLY A 587 -26.08 -10.11 23.93
C GLY A 587 -27.19 -9.53 23.06
N ASP A 588 -27.27 -9.90 21.78
CA ASP A 588 -28.14 -9.27 20.77
C ASP A 588 -29.50 -9.97 20.58
N ALA A 589 -30.22 -10.20 21.68
CA ALA A 589 -31.48 -10.94 21.71
C ALA A 589 -32.74 -10.16 21.23
N GLU A 590 -32.66 -9.33 20.17
CA GLU A 590 -33.85 -8.76 19.49
C GLU A 590 -33.80 -8.86 17.94
N VAL A 591 -34.34 -9.98 17.42
CA VAL A 591 -35.11 -10.12 16.16
C VAL A 591 -34.49 -9.58 14.85
N GLY A 592 -33.85 -10.47 14.07
CA GLY A 592 -33.56 -10.28 12.64
C GLY A 592 -33.47 -11.61 11.88
N GLU A 593 -34.34 -11.83 10.89
CA GLU A 593 -34.47 -13.11 10.15
C GLU A 593 -33.65 -13.10 8.85
N VAL A 594 -32.84 -14.14 8.60
CA VAL A 594 -32.05 -14.33 7.38
C VAL A 594 -32.39 -15.69 6.74
N VAL A 595 -32.57 -15.71 5.42
CA VAL A 595 -33.12 -16.86 4.67
C VAL A 595 -32.04 -17.58 3.84
N LEU A 596 -32.01 -18.91 3.93
CA LEU A 596 -31.18 -19.82 3.13
C LEU A 596 -31.92 -20.33 1.88
N ILE A 597 -31.25 -20.41 0.72
CA ILE A 597 -31.61 -21.31 -0.40
C ILE A 597 -30.32 -21.87 -1.05
N ASP A 598 -30.35 -23.16 -1.41
CA ASP A 598 -29.25 -24.00 -1.93
C ASP A 598 -29.08 -23.99 -3.48
N ALA A 599 -28.11 -24.77 -3.98
CA ALA A 599 -27.62 -24.78 -5.37
C ALA A 599 -28.05 -25.96 -6.29
N ASP A 600 -27.94 -25.74 -7.62
CA ASP A 600 -27.69 -26.69 -8.75
C ASP A 600 -28.66 -27.90 -8.97
N PRO A 601 -28.54 -28.78 -10.01
CA PRO A 601 -27.73 -28.78 -11.25
C PRO A 601 -28.51 -29.11 -12.56
N TYR A 602 -27.83 -29.17 -13.73
CA TYR A 602 -27.85 -30.27 -14.78
C TYR A 602 -27.28 -29.84 -16.17
N ALA A 603 -26.94 -30.80 -17.06
CA ALA A 603 -26.07 -30.61 -18.24
C ALA A 603 -26.37 -31.46 -19.51
N ASP A 604 -25.61 -31.19 -20.59
CA ASP A 604 -25.18 -32.01 -21.77
C ASP A 604 -26.03 -32.29 -23.06
N ASP A 605 -25.29 -32.33 -24.19
CA ASP A 605 -25.39 -33.20 -25.41
C ASP A 605 -26.47 -33.05 -26.55
N VAL A 606 -26.27 -33.38 -27.87
CA VAL A 606 -25.09 -33.46 -28.80
C VAL A 606 -25.44 -33.84 -30.30
N TYR A 607 -24.49 -33.67 -31.26
CA TYR A 607 -24.30 -34.26 -32.66
C TYR A 607 -25.11 -33.93 -33.95
N GLY A 608 -24.40 -33.95 -35.12
CA GLY A 608 -24.86 -34.04 -36.55
C GLY A 608 -23.69 -33.89 -37.60
N ASP A 609 -23.70 -34.52 -38.80
CA ASP A 609 -22.50 -34.71 -39.70
C ASP A 609 -22.80 -34.89 -41.25
N ASP A 610 -21.74 -35.10 -42.08
CA ASP A 610 -21.60 -35.52 -43.54
C ASP A 610 -21.70 -34.48 -44.72
N ALA A 611 -21.10 -34.61 -45.95
CA ALA A 611 -19.76 -35.04 -46.49
C ALA A 611 -19.60 -34.92 -48.08
N TYR A 612 -18.35 -34.76 -48.63
CA TYR A 612 -17.86 -34.87 -50.07
C TYR A 612 -18.25 -33.79 -51.14
N GLY A 613 -17.65 -33.60 -52.36
CA GLY A 613 -16.41 -34.07 -53.09
C GLY A 613 -16.61 -34.54 -54.58
N VAL A 614 -15.75 -34.41 -55.64
CA VAL A 614 -14.49 -33.66 -55.99
C VAL A 614 -14.12 -33.69 -57.54
N ASP A 615 -13.50 -32.61 -58.09
CA ASP A 615 -12.45 -32.43 -59.18
C ASP A 615 -12.58 -32.69 -60.75
N ALA A 616 -11.85 -31.84 -61.54
CA ALA A 616 -11.13 -31.97 -62.85
C ALA A 616 -11.74 -31.86 -64.32
N GLY A 617 -11.14 -30.99 -65.18
CA GLY A 617 -10.96 -31.19 -66.67
C GLY A 617 -11.25 -30.02 -67.68
N ALA A 618 -10.42 -29.80 -68.74
CA ALA A 618 -10.58 -28.72 -69.77
C ALA A 618 -9.96 -29.00 -71.19
N VAL A 619 -10.40 -28.32 -72.29
CA VAL A 619 -9.77 -28.18 -73.67
C VAL A 619 -10.29 -26.92 -74.44
N ASP A 620 -9.48 -26.35 -75.37
CA ASP A 620 -9.67 -25.13 -76.22
C ASP A 620 -10.72 -25.12 -77.38
N ASP A 621 -10.96 -23.92 -77.94
CA ASP A 621 -11.77 -23.59 -79.15
C ASP A 621 -10.93 -23.06 -80.36
N PRO A 622 -11.30 -23.36 -81.63
CA PRO A 622 -10.73 -22.73 -82.83
C PRO A 622 -11.73 -21.96 -83.73
N PHE A 623 -11.22 -20.92 -84.42
CA PHE A 623 -11.89 -20.01 -85.40
C PHE A 623 -12.69 -18.84 -84.77
N ALA A 624 -12.15 -17.62 -84.68
CA ALA A 624 -11.36 -16.89 -85.69
C ALA A 624 -12.06 -16.75 -87.08
N SER A 625 -13.33 -16.35 -87.13
CA SER A 625 -13.94 -15.65 -88.28
C SER A 625 -15.33 -15.06 -87.97
N ARG A 626 -15.44 -13.74 -87.78
CA ARG A 626 -15.97 -12.77 -88.78
C ARG A 626 -16.31 -11.43 -88.12
N TYR A 627 -15.67 -10.36 -88.58
CA TYR A 627 -16.18 -8.98 -88.44
C TYR A 627 -16.73 -8.57 -89.82
N ASP A 628 -18.03 -8.33 -89.93
CA ASP A 628 -18.62 -7.28 -90.78
C ASP A 628 -20.11 -7.10 -90.43
N ILE A 629 -20.65 -5.92 -90.76
CA ILE A 629 -21.96 -5.32 -90.41
C ILE A 629 -21.86 -4.33 -89.25
N TYR A 630 -21.47 -3.10 -89.58
CA TYR A 630 -22.06 -1.92 -88.94
C TYR A 630 -23.45 -1.71 -89.57
N GLY A 631 -24.49 -2.05 -88.83
CA GLY A 631 -25.89 -1.73 -89.12
C GLY A 631 -26.36 -0.55 -88.29
N GLU A 632 -27.35 0.18 -88.79
CA GLU A 632 -27.87 1.43 -88.19
C GLU A 632 -28.24 1.28 -86.70
N SER A 633 -27.91 2.31 -85.92
CA SER A 633 -28.14 2.43 -84.47
C SER A 633 -29.49 1.88 -84.01
N ALA A 634 -29.43 0.87 -83.14
CA ALA A 634 -30.51 0.58 -82.21
C ALA A 634 -30.53 1.70 -81.16
N THR A 635 -31.61 2.46 -81.11
CA THR A 635 -31.86 3.44 -80.05
C THR A 635 -32.83 2.82 -79.05
N SER A 636 -32.33 2.56 -77.85
CA SER A 636 -33.08 2.32 -76.61
C SER A 636 -34.27 1.35 -76.70
N ALA A 637 -34.05 0.08 -76.33
CA ALA A 637 -35.11 -0.73 -75.73
C ALA A 637 -35.42 -0.23 -74.31
N VAL A 638 -34.40 0.20 -73.57
CA VAL A 638 -34.51 0.95 -72.31
C VAL A 638 -34.85 2.43 -72.59
N GLY A 639 -36.14 2.75 -72.65
CA GLY A 639 -36.61 4.15 -72.73
C GLY A 639 -36.27 5.01 -71.50
N GLU A 640 -36.32 6.34 -71.65
CA GLU A 640 -36.05 7.32 -70.59
C GLU A 640 -36.87 7.04 -69.30
N LEU A 641 -36.24 7.14 -68.13
CA LEU A 641 -36.94 7.18 -66.83
C LEU A 641 -37.74 8.48 -66.71
N ASP A 642 -38.95 8.39 -66.15
CA ASP A 642 -39.74 9.60 -65.87
C ASP A 642 -39.38 10.27 -64.53
N ALA A 643 -39.93 11.48 -64.32
CA ALA A 643 -39.60 12.30 -63.15
C ALA A 643 -40.15 11.73 -61.82
N ASP A 644 -41.14 10.85 -61.85
CA ASP A 644 -41.69 10.17 -60.68
C ASP A 644 -40.82 8.95 -60.34
N GLU A 645 -40.39 8.18 -61.36
CA GLU A 645 -39.44 7.07 -61.20
C GLU A 645 -38.09 7.54 -60.64
N ILE A 646 -37.54 8.66 -61.14
CA ILE A 646 -36.28 9.21 -60.66
C ILE A 646 -36.38 9.65 -59.19
N VAL A 647 -37.47 10.31 -58.80
CA VAL A 647 -37.63 10.82 -57.43
C VAL A 647 -37.95 9.70 -56.44
N SER A 648 -38.89 8.82 -56.77
CA SER A 648 -39.24 7.67 -55.91
C SER A 648 -38.08 6.69 -55.77
N GLY A 649 -37.41 6.36 -56.87
CA GLY A 649 -36.21 5.52 -56.89
C GLY A 649 -35.06 6.11 -56.08
N TRP A 650 -34.79 7.42 -56.20
CA TRP A 650 -33.77 8.09 -55.38
C TRP A 650 -34.08 8.03 -53.89
N VAL A 651 -35.32 8.32 -53.50
CA VAL A 651 -35.74 8.26 -52.09
C VAL A 651 -35.61 6.85 -51.55
N ALA A 652 -36.06 5.82 -52.28
CA ALA A 652 -35.94 4.42 -51.88
C ALA A 652 -34.46 3.96 -51.78
N LEU A 653 -33.59 4.32 -52.74
CA LEU A 653 -32.16 4.00 -52.69
C LEU A 653 -31.43 4.65 -51.50
N MET A 654 -31.84 5.85 -51.10
CA MET A 654 -31.27 6.57 -49.95
C MET A 654 -31.82 6.11 -48.59
N SER A 655 -33.08 5.65 -48.53
CA SER A 655 -33.84 5.52 -47.28
C SER A 655 -34.36 4.11 -46.99
N GLY A 656 -34.36 3.22 -47.98
CA GLY A 656 -35.20 2.02 -48.02
C GLY A 656 -36.63 2.32 -48.51
N TRP A 657 -37.35 1.28 -48.91
CA TRP A 657 -38.80 1.34 -49.17
C TRP A 657 -39.56 0.68 -48.01
N PRO A 658 -40.72 1.23 -47.55
CA PRO A 658 -41.42 0.69 -46.40
C PRO A 658 -42.04 -0.69 -46.67
N SER A 659 -41.81 -1.64 -45.77
CA SER A 659 -42.37 -2.99 -45.80
C SER A 659 -43.58 -3.11 -44.85
N ALA A 660 -44.70 -3.63 -45.36
CA ALA A 660 -45.98 -3.76 -44.64
C ALA A 660 -45.88 -4.45 -43.26
N SER A 661 -44.86 -5.28 -43.04
CA SER A 661 -44.65 -6.06 -41.81
C SER A 661 -43.92 -5.31 -40.69
N ASP A 662 -43.13 -4.29 -40.99
CA ASP A 662 -41.99 -3.92 -40.12
C ASP A 662 -42.18 -2.66 -39.27
N GLU A 663 -43.05 -1.72 -39.66
CA GLU A 663 -43.18 -0.43 -38.94
C GLU A 663 -44.58 -0.17 -38.35
N THR A 664 -44.59 0.27 -37.10
CA THR A 664 -45.83 0.55 -36.33
C THR A 664 -46.66 1.69 -36.94
N TRP A 665 -46.04 2.69 -37.57
CA TRP A 665 -46.77 3.81 -38.20
C TRP A 665 -47.55 3.39 -39.45
N MET A 666 -47.15 2.30 -40.14
CA MET A 666 -47.94 1.76 -41.25
C MET A 666 -49.29 1.19 -40.78
N GLN A 667 -49.43 0.83 -39.51
CA GLN A 667 -50.72 0.44 -38.93
C GLN A 667 -51.64 1.65 -38.67
N GLU A 668 -51.09 2.87 -38.58
CA GLU A 668 -51.85 4.12 -38.46
C GLU A 668 -52.32 4.68 -39.81
N LEU A 669 -51.74 4.22 -40.93
CA LEU A 669 -52.19 4.59 -42.28
C LEU A 669 -53.64 4.14 -42.56
N PRO A 670 -54.42 4.92 -43.34
CA PRO A 670 -55.67 4.45 -43.91
C PRO A 670 -55.45 3.20 -44.77
N GLU A 671 -56.38 2.26 -44.71
CA GLU A 671 -56.40 0.99 -45.48
C GLU A 671 -56.04 1.22 -46.97
N VAL A 672 -56.74 2.13 -47.65
CA VAL A 672 -56.51 2.51 -49.06
C VAL A 672 -55.11 3.10 -49.36
N VAL A 673 -54.34 3.52 -48.35
CA VAL A 673 -52.95 3.99 -48.52
C VAL A 673 -51.97 2.84 -48.26
N ARG A 674 -52.25 1.96 -47.28
CA ARG A 674 -51.45 0.75 -47.05
C ARG A 674 -51.56 -0.20 -48.24
N ASP A 675 -52.78 -0.54 -48.66
CA ASP A 675 -53.04 -1.38 -49.83
C ASP A 675 -52.30 -0.85 -51.08
N ALA A 676 -52.20 0.49 -51.23
CA ALA A 676 -51.54 1.13 -52.36
C ALA A 676 -50.00 1.26 -52.22
N VAL A 677 -49.43 0.99 -51.04
CA VAL A 677 -47.98 0.82 -50.82
C VAL A 677 -47.62 -0.66 -50.96
N ASP A 678 -48.46 -1.56 -50.45
CA ASP A 678 -48.29 -3.02 -50.54
C ASP A 678 -48.44 -3.53 -52.00
N ASP A 679 -49.36 -2.96 -52.79
CA ASP A 679 -49.48 -3.22 -54.24
C ASP A 679 -48.40 -2.49 -55.08
N ALA A 680 -47.60 -1.59 -54.49
CA ALA A 680 -46.56 -0.84 -55.18
C ALA A 680 -45.20 -1.56 -55.13
N ALA A 681 -44.77 -2.08 -56.29
CA ALA A 681 -43.42 -2.61 -56.46
C ALA A 681 -42.35 -1.56 -56.08
N ASP A 682 -41.36 -1.97 -55.29
CA ASP A 682 -40.33 -1.09 -54.73
C ASP A 682 -39.65 -0.25 -55.83
N PRO A 683 -39.67 1.11 -55.71
CA PRO A 683 -38.98 1.99 -56.63
C PRO A 683 -37.48 1.70 -56.76
N ALA A 684 -36.80 1.24 -55.70
CA ALA A 684 -35.40 0.81 -55.78
C ALA A 684 -35.28 -0.46 -56.62
N GLU A 685 -36.08 -1.50 -56.35
CA GLU A 685 -36.10 -2.74 -57.15
C GLU A 685 -36.36 -2.47 -58.64
N ARG A 686 -37.27 -1.54 -58.97
CA ARG A 686 -37.51 -1.09 -60.35
C ARG A 686 -36.26 -0.46 -60.98
N ILE A 687 -35.55 0.40 -60.25
CA ILE A 687 -34.31 1.03 -60.74
C ILE A 687 -33.18 -0.01 -60.87
N PHE A 688 -33.06 -0.97 -59.95
CA PHE A 688 -32.10 -2.08 -60.05
C PHE A 688 -32.35 -2.96 -61.29
N ASN A 689 -33.58 -3.45 -61.47
CA ASN A 689 -33.98 -4.19 -62.67
C ASN A 689 -33.75 -3.39 -63.96
N ARG A 690 -33.90 -2.05 -63.92
CA ARG A 690 -33.61 -1.17 -65.05
C ARG A 690 -32.11 -1.08 -65.36
N ALA A 691 -31.27 -0.95 -64.34
CA ALA A 691 -29.82 -0.90 -64.50
C ALA A 691 -29.23 -2.22 -65.06
N LEU A 692 -29.75 -3.38 -64.63
CA LEU A 692 -29.40 -4.68 -65.21
C LEU A 692 -29.69 -4.71 -66.72
N ALA A 693 -30.89 -4.28 -67.13
CA ALA A 693 -31.28 -4.21 -68.53
C ALA A 693 -30.48 -3.19 -69.37
N GLU A 694 -30.08 -2.06 -68.77
CA GLU A 694 -29.18 -1.08 -69.40
C GLU A 694 -27.80 -1.70 -69.69
N ILE A 695 -27.27 -2.50 -68.76
CA ILE A 695 -25.99 -3.20 -68.93
C ILE A 695 -26.10 -4.33 -69.96
N ASP A 696 -27.19 -5.11 -69.97
CA ASP A 696 -27.42 -6.15 -70.99
C ASP A 696 -27.61 -5.57 -72.41
N GLU A 697 -28.21 -4.37 -72.55
CA GLU A 697 -28.31 -3.65 -73.82
C GLU A 697 -26.92 -3.17 -74.29
N ALA A 698 -26.07 -2.67 -73.39
CA ALA A 698 -24.71 -2.20 -73.70
C ALA A 698 -23.68 -3.33 -73.97
N ILE A 699 -23.72 -4.43 -73.19
CA ILE A 699 -22.92 -5.64 -73.46
C ILE A 699 -23.40 -6.28 -74.76
N GLY A 700 -24.71 -6.25 -75.02
CA GLY A 700 -25.32 -6.76 -76.24
C GLY A 700 -25.52 -8.28 -76.17
N VAL A 701 -26.77 -8.67 -75.87
CA VAL A 701 -27.30 -10.04 -75.61
C VAL A 701 -26.88 -11.16 -76.60
N ASN A 702 -26.20 -10.86 -77.71
CA ASN A 702 -25.76 -11.84 -78.71
C ASN A 702 -24.24 -11.79 -79.03
N ASP A 703 -23.40 -11.00 -78.33
CA ASP A 703 -21.94 -11.06 -78.49
C ASP A 703 -21.24 -11.68 -77.25
N PRO A 704 -21.03 -13.01 -77.21
CA PRO A 704 -20.37 -13.68 -76.08
C PRO A 704 -18.91 -13.24 -75.89
N ARG A 705 -18.30 -12.55 -76.86
CA ARG A 705 -16.93 -12.02 -76.70
C ARG A 705 -16.92 -10.76 -75.85
N ARG A 706 -17.98 -9.93 -75.92
CA ARG A 706 -18.16 -8.78 -75.03
C ARG A 706 -18.35 -9.26 -73.59
N ALA A 707 -19.29 -10.18 -73.37
CA ALA A 707 -19.50 -10.82 -72.06
C ALA A 707 -18.20 -11.44 -71.50
N ALA A 708 -17.43 -12.18 -72.31
CA ALA A 708 -16.15 -12.75 -71.88
C ALA A 708 -15.02 -11.72 -71.65
N ILE A 709 -15.09 -10.51 -72.22
CA ILE A 709 -14.22 -9.38 -71.84
C ILE A 709 -14.66 -8.81 -70.49
N VAL A 710 -15.97 -8.69 -70.23
CA VAL A 710 -16.49 -8.26 -68.91
C VAL A 710 -16.02 -9.23 -67.83
N GLU A 711 -16.42 -10.49 -67.91
CA GLU A 711 -16.06 -11.56 -66.97
C GLU A 711 -14.56 -11.75 -66.81
N GLY A 712 -13.84 -11.75 -67.94
CA GLY A 712 -12.42 -12.06 -67.94
C GLY A 712 -11.57 -10.93 -67.37
N ARG A 713 -11.96 -9.67 -67.57
CA ARG A 713 -11.02 -8.54 -67.56
C ARG A 713 -11.56 -7.20 -67.04
N ILE A 714 -12.87 -6.99 -67.02
CA ILE A 714 -13.47 -5.77 -66.42
C ILE A 714 -13.79 -6.03 -64.95
N ALA A 715 -14.50 -7.14 -64.66
CA ALA A 715 -14.65 -7.69 -63.32
C ALA A 715 -13.51 -8.69 -62.98
N GLY A 716 -12.95 -9.36 -63.99
CA GLY A 716 -11.85 -10.32 -63.83
C GLY A 716 -10.44 -9.73 -64.02
N GLY A 717 -9.42 -10.53 -63.69
CA GLY A 717 -8.01 -10.10 -63.71
C GLY A 717 -7.20 -10.36 -65.00
N LYS A 718 -7.80 -10.88 -66.08
CA LYS A 718 -7.05 -11.33 -67.28
C LYS A 718 -6.42 -10.16 -68.05
N THR A 719 -5.22 -10.41 -68.59
CA THR A 719 -4.57 -9.52 -69.54
C THR A 719 -5.22 -9.59 -70.93
N LEU A 720 -4.99 -8.55 -71.74
CA LEU A 720 -5.33 -8.54 -73.17
C LEU A 720 -4.65 -9.66 -73.98
N GLU A 721 -3.56 -10.23 -73.46
CA GLU A 721 -2.81 -11.29 -74.14
C GLU A 721 -3.42 -12.67 -73.83
N GLU A 722 -3.88 -12.89 -72.60
CA GLU A 722 -4.66 -14.08 -72.23
C GLU A 722 -6.00 -14.12 -72.95
N LEU A 723 -6.81 -13.04 -72.90
CA LEU A 723 -8.04 -12.98 -73.70
C LEU A 723 -7.79 -13.03 -75.22
N GLY A 724 -6.63 -12.56 -75.68
CA GLY A 724 -6.21 -12.72 -77.07
C GLY A 724 -6.05 -14.20 -77.45
N ASN A 725 -5.42 -14.98 -76.57
CA ASN A 725 -5.29 -16.42 -76.73
C ASN A 725 -6.66 -17.13 -76.65
N ASP A 726 -7.46 -16.82 -75.62
CA ASP A 726 -8.79 -17.41 -75.39
C ASP A 726 -9.74 -17.25 -76.59
N PHE A 727 -9.67 -16.12 -77.31
CA PHE A 727 -10.48 -15.87 -78.50
C PHE A 727 -9.80 -16.23 -79.84
N GLY A 728 -8.53 -16.66 -79.83
CA GLY A 728 -7.75 -16.96 -81.03
C GLY A 728 -7.43 -15.73 -81.92
N VAL A 729 -7.18 -14.58 -81.30
CA VAL A 729 -7.02 -13.25 -81.95
C VAL A 729 -5.81 -12.47 -81.40
N SER A 730 -5.49 -11.31 -81.96
CA SER A 730 -4.44 -10.46 -81.43
C SER A 730 -4.94 -9.60 -80.25
N ARG A 731 -4.08 -9.38 -79.25
CA ARG A 731 -4.34 -8.49 -78.10
C ARG A 731 -4.81 -7.07 -78.49
N GLU A 732 -4.38 -6.59 -79.66
CA GLU A 732 -4.79 -5.29 -80.21
C GLU A 732 -6.24 -5.29 -80.73
N TRP A 733 -6.75 -6.42 -81.20
CA TRP A 733 -8.16 -6.58 -81.56
C TRP A 733 -9.03 -6.72 -80.31
N VAL A 734 -8.57 -7.43 -79.28
CA VAL A 734 -9.23 -7.46 -77.96
C VAL A 734 -9.31 -6.05 -77.37
N ARG A 735 -8.22 -5.27 -77.44
CA ARG A 735 -8.19 -3.87 -77.00
C ARG A 735 -9.19 -2.97 -77.75
N GLN A 736 -9.43 -3.23 -79.04
CA GLN A 736 -10.41 -2.49 -79.84
C GLN A 736 -11.85 -2.87 -79.47
N LEU A 737 -12.13 -4.16 -79.19
CA LEU A 737 -13.42 -4.58 -78.63
C LEU A 737 -13.65 -4.03 -77.21
N GLU A 738 -12.64 -4.11 -76.34
CA GLU A 738 -12.63 -3.55 -74.98
C GLU A 738 -12.92 -2.05 -75.01
N SER A 739 -12.27 -1.30 -75.91
CA SER A 739 -12.51 0.15 -76.04
C SER A 739 -13.95 0.45 -76.47
N ALA A 740 -14.46 -0.24 -77.49
CA ALA A 740 -15.84 -0.05 -77.95
C ALA A 740 -16.88 -0.48 -76.90
N LEU A 741 -16.63 -1.58 -76.18
CA LEU A 741 -17.47 -2.05 -75.08
C LEU A 741 -17.47 -1.07 -73.91
N ILE A 742 -16.33 -0.48 -73.56
CA ILE A 742 -16.23 0.54 -72.50
C ILE A 742 -16.94 1.83 -72.92
N ASP A 743 -16.84 2.24 -74.18
CA ASP A 743 -17.57 3.42 -74.68
C ASP A 743 -19.09 3.16 -74.70
N ASP A 744 -19.54 1.97 -75.11
CA ASP A 744 -20.96 1.56 -75.05
C ASP A 744 -21.47 1.45 -73.60
N LEU A 745 -20.68 0.87 -72.68
CA LEU A 745 -21.01 0.77 -71.24
C LEU A 745 -21.10 2.14 -70.58
N ARG A 746 -20.19 3.07 -70.89
CA ARG A 746 -20.21 4.45 -70.36
C ARG A 746 -21.42 5.24 -70.83
N GLY A 747 -21.95 4.92 -72.01
CA GLY A 747 -23.27 5.38 -72.47
C GLY A 747 -24.44 4.76 -71.69
N GLY A 748 -24.19 4.14 -70.53
CA GLY A 748 -25.16 3.53 -69.64
C GLY A 748 -26.31 4.45 -69.28
N GLY A 749 -27.47 3.84 -69.11
CA GLY A 749 -28.72 4.58 -68.96
C GLY A 749 -28.88 5.30 -67.62
N PRO A 750 -30.00 6.04 -67.47
CA PRO A 750 -30.24 6.87 -66.31
C PRO A 750 -30.42 6.06 -65.01
N ALA A 751 -30.75 4.76 -65.04
CA ALA A 751 -30.86 3.96 -63.82
C ALA A 751 -29.48 3.65 -63.22
N CYS A 752 -28.52 3.21 -64.03
CA CYS A 752 -27.12 3.00 -63.61
C CYS A 752 -26.52 4.28 -62.99
N ALA A 753 -26.75 5.44 -63.62
CA ALA A 753 -26.30 6.73 -63.11
C ALA A 753 -26.98 7.09 -61.76
N LEU A 754 -28.26 6.77 -61.59
CA LEU A 754 -28.99 7.02 -60.34
C LEU A 754 -28.46 6.17 -59.18
N ILE A 755 -28.23 4.87 -59.40
CA ILE A 755 -27.64 3.97 -58.40
C ILE A 755 -26.23 4.42 -58.02
N HIS A 756 -25.37 4.70 -59.01
CA HIS A 756 -24.00 5.16 -58.76
C HIS A 756 -23.96 6.45 -57.93
N SER A 757 -24.85 7.40 -58.20
CA SER A 757 -24.96 8.64 -57.42
C SER A 757 -25.53 8.41 -56.02
N ALA A 758 -26.46 7.47 -55.86
CA ALA A 758 -27.03 7.11 -54.56
C ALA A 758 -26.00 6.42 -53.65
N ILE A 759 -25.19 5.49 -54.18
CA ILE A 759 -24.09 4.85 -53.45
C ILE A 759 -23.12 5.92 -52.91
N ALA A 760 -22.64 6.81 -53.78
CA ALA A 760 -21.72 7.88 -53.39
C ALA A 760 -22.33 8.86 -52.36
N SER A 761 -23.66 9.03 -52.38
CA SER A 761 -24.38 9.91 -51.44
C SER A 761 -24.72 9.26 -50.09
N ARG A 762 -24.92 7.93 -50.07
CA ARG A 762 -25.35 7.16 -48.88
C ARG A 762 -24.18 6.65 -48.05
N PHE A 763 -23.07 6.27 -48.69
CA PHE A 763 -21.90 5.67 -48.02
C PHE A 763 -20.67 6.58 -48.00
N GLY A 764 -20.68 7.70 -48.72
CA GLY A 764 -19.57 8.66 -48.75
C GLY A 764 -18.33 8.13 -49.50
N PRO A 765 -17.12 8.65 -49.19
CA PRO A 765 -15.92 8.34 -49.98
C PRO A 765 -15.25 7.00 -49.63
N CYS A 766 -15.61 6.34 -48.53
CA CYS A 766 -15.13 5.00 -48.20
C CYS A 766 -16.11 4.25 -47.28
N ALA A 767 -16.36 2.97 -47.53
CA ALA A 767 -17.19 2.11 -46.69
C ALA A 767 -16.86 0.61 -46.85
N PRO A 768 -17.13 -0.26 -45.85
CA PRO A 768 -17.02 -1.71 -46.01
C PRO A 768 -18.03 -2.23 -47.05
N ILE A 769 -17.63 -3.21 -47.87
CA ILE A 769 -18.48 -3.75 -48.93
C ILE A 769 -19.73 -4.45 -48.38
N ASP A 770 -19.59 -5.15 -47.24
CA ASP A 770 -20.69 -5.86 -46.59
C ASP A 770 -21.78 -4.89 -46.15
N THR A 771 -21.41 -3.74 -45.56
CA THR A 771 -22.34 -2.67 -45.17
C THR A 771 -23.05 -2.04 -46.39
N VAL A 772 -22.39 -1.98 -47.55
CA VAL A 772 -23.01 -1.51 -48.80
C VAL A 772 -24.02 -2.54 -49.32
N ILE A 773 -23.69 -3.83 -49.27
CA ILE A 773 -24.55 -4.93 -49.71
C ILE A 773 -25.75 -5.13 -48.77
N GLU A 774 -25.57 -5.11 -47.45
CA GLU A 774 -26.66 -5.17 -46.46
C GLU A 774 -27.68 -4.04 -46.67
N ALA A 775 -27.20 -2.84 -46.99
CA ALA A 775 -28.02 -1.65 -47.19
C ALA A 775 -28.66 -1.55 -48.59
N LEU A 776 -28.15 -2.30 -49.58
CA LEU A 776 -28.63 -2.38 -50.97
C LEU A 776 -28.41 -3.79 -51.57
N PRO A 777 -29.16 -4.83 -51.13
CA PRO A 777 -28.86 -6.24 -51.47
C PRO A 777 -28.85 -6.56 -52.97
N LEU A 778 -29.65 -5.82 -53.75
CA LEU A 778 -29.78 -5.96 -55.21
C LEU A 778 -28.51 -5.58 -55.98
N LEU A 779 -27.48 -5.04 -55.32
CA LEU A 779 -26.14 -4.90 -55.90
C LEU A 779 -25.45 -6.25 -56.16
N GLY A 780 -25.91 -7.33 -55.51
CA GLY A 780 -25.45 -8.71 -55.77
C GLY A 780 -26.14 -9.41 -56.96
N GLU A 781 -27.19 -8.80 -57.53
CA GLU A 781 -27.87 -9.33 -58.71
C GLU A 781 -27.04 -9.15 -59.99
N ARG A 782 -27.36 -9.94 -61.02
CA ARG A 782 -26.51 -10.15 -62.20
C ARG A 782 -27.29 -9.90 -63.49
N PRO A 783 -26.73 -9.21 -64.49
CA PRO A 783 -27.33 -9.11 -65.83
C PRO A 783 -27.44 -10.49 -66.51
N ASP A 784 -28.41 -10.68 -67.40
CA ASP A 784 -28.64 -11.96 -68.11
C ASP A 784 -27.42 -12.39 -68.97
N THR A 785 -26.56 -11.45 -69.35
CA THR A 785 -25.38 -11.70 -70.20
C THR A 785 -24.10 -12.09 -69.48
N VAL A 786 -23.98 -11.87 -68.16
CA VAL A 786 -22.72 -11.99 -67.42
C VAL A 786 -22.92 -12.53 -65.99
N SER A 787 -21.95 -13.29 -65.48
CA SER A 787 -22.01 -13.83 -64.11
C SER A 787 -21.55 -12.84 -63.04
N SER A 788 -20.93 -11.72 -63.41
CA SER A 788 -20.48 -10.66 -62.51
C SER A 788 -21.67 -9.91 -61.89
N PRO A 789 -21.67 -9.63 -60.57
CA PRO A 789 -22.72 -8.84 -59.93
C PRO A 789 -22.69 -7.38 -60.39
N LEU A 790 -23.83 -6.71 -60.34
CA LEU A 790 -24.00 -5.30 -60.71
C LEU A 790 -22.98 -4.37 -60.03
N LEU A 791 -22.61 -4.67 -58.77
CA LEU A 791 -21.60 -3.94 -58.01
C LEU A 791 -20.23 -3.86 -58.73
N ASP A 792 -19.78 -4.95 -59.37
CA ASP A 792 -18.47 -4.98 -60.04
C ASP A 792 -18.50 -4.28 -61.42
N LEU A 793 -19.70 -4.00 -61.94
CA LEU A 793 -19.92 -3.43 -63.27
C LEU A 793 -20.16 -1.92 -63.23
N LEU A 794 -20.93 -1.43 -62.24
CA LEU A 794 -21.29 -0.01 -62.09
C LEU A 794 -20.11 0.98 -62.17
N PRO A 795 -18.89 0.71 -61.65
CA PRO A 795 -17.74 1.61 -61.77
C PRO A 795 -17.31 1.97 -63.21
N VAL A 796 -17.76 1.19 -64.21
CA VAL A 796 -17.37 1.34 -65.62
C VAL A 796 -18.49 1.95 -66.48
N VAL A 797 -19.72 2.03 -65.94
CA VAL A 797 -20.96 2.27 -66.70
C VAL A 797 -21.38 3.75 -66.77
N VAL A 798 -20.63 4.68 -66.16
CA VAL A 798 -21.03 6.09 -66.04
C VAL A 798 -20.07 7.04 -66.75
N GLU A 799 -20.56 7.75 -67.78
CA GLU A 799 -19.83 8.87 -68.39
C GLU A 799 -19.82 10.13 -67.50
N GLY A 800 -18.88 11.05 -67.76
CA GLY A 800 -18.95 12.43 -67.23
C GLY A 800 -18.13 12.74 -65.97
N GLY A 801 -17.44 11.77 -65.36
CA GLY A 801 -16.45 12.04 -64.31
C GLY A 801 -17.05 12.32 -62.93
N GLY A 802 -18.10 11.60 -62.56
CA GLY A 802 -18.45 11.41 -61.15
C GLY A 802 -17.33 10.69 -60.36
N PRO A 803 -17.43 10.59 -59.03
CA PRO A 803 -16.43 9.92 -58.20
C PRO A 803 -16.32 8.44 -58.56
N SER A 804 -15.32 8.08 -59.38
CA SER A 804 -15.03 6.69 -59.74
C SER A 804 -14.58 5.94 -58.49
N TRP A 805 -15.51 5.18 -57.91
CA TRP A 805 -15.21 4.27 -56.81
C TRP A 805 -14.69 2.94 -57.36
N ARG A 806 -13.90 2.26 -56.54
CA ARG A 806 -13.35 0.92 -56.81
C ARG A 806 -13.62 0.02 -55.62
N VAL A 807 -13.72 -1.28 -55.86
CA VAL A 807 -13.65 -2.30 -54.79
C VAL A 807 -12.18 -2.58 -54.50
N ASP A 808 -11.80 -2.54 -53.22
CA ASP A 808 -10.41 -2.66 -52.77
C ASP A 808 -10.31 -3.40 -51.43
N GLY A 809 -9.95 -4.69 -51.47
CA GLY A 809 -9.76 -5.49 -50.26
C GLY A 809 -11.01 -5.60 -49.37
N GLY A 810 -12.21 -5.62 -49.96
CA GLY A 810 -13.48 -5.63 -49.23
C GLY A 810 -14.02 -4.24 -48.86
N TRP A 811 -13.49 -3.17 -49.48
CA TRP A 811 -13.96 -1.79 -49.27
C TRP A 811 -14.41 -1.15 -50.58
N LEU A 812 -15.47 -0.34 -50.52
CA LEU A 812 -15.72 0.69 -51.52
C LEU A 812 -14.82 1.90 -51.23
N VAL A 813 -14.11 2.37 -52.26
CA VAL A 813 -13.06 3.40 -52.14
C VAL A 813 -13.19 4.41 -53.27
N VAL A 814 -13.46 5.68 -52.97
CA VAL A 814 -13.58 6.78 -53.95
C VAL A 814 -12.23 7.45 -54.19
N GLY A 815 -11.77 7.46 -55.45
CA GLY A 815 -10.65 8.28 -55.90
C GLY A 815 -9.36 8.07 -55.12
N ASP A 816 -8.85 9.15 -54.52
CA ASP A 816 -7.59 9.27 -53.78
C ASP A 816 -7.78 9.25 -52.25
N ILE A 817 -8.90 8.71 -51.74
CA ILE A 817 -9.23 8.75 -50.31
C ILE A 817 -8.15 8.13 -49.41
N ASP A 818 -7.43 7.09 -49.84
CA ASP A 818 -6.34 6.50 -49.06
C ASP A 818 -5.13 7.45 -48.93
N ASP A 819 -4.76 8.17 -50.00
CA ASP A 819 -3.70 9.19 -49.98
C ASP A 819 -4.12 10.38 -49.10
N ARG A 820 -5.39 10.79 -49.18
CA ARG A 820 -5.97 11.85 -48.34
C ARG A 820 -6.05 11.46 -46.86
N ILE A 821 -6.30 10.19 -46.55
CA ILE A 821 -6.20 9.65 -45.18
C ILE A 821 -4.75 9.72 -44.69
N ALA A 822 -3.78 9.34 -45.51
CA ALA A 822 -2.37 9.43 -45.14
C ALA A 822 -1.93 10.90 -44.90
N GLU A 823 -2.39 11.85 -45.74
CA GLU A 823 -2.14 13.28 -45.56
C GLU A 823 -2.81 13.85 -44.31
N ALA A 824 -4.06 13.50 -44.02
CA ALA A 824 -4.78 13.93 -42.81
C ALA A 824 -4.14 13.36 -41.52
N ILE A 825 -3.73 12.09 -41.52
CA ILE A 825 -2.99 11.49 -40.40
C ILE A 825 -1.63 12.18 -40.22
N ALA A 826 -0.88 12.43 -41.30
CA ALA A 826 0.42 13.11 -41.22
C ALA A 826 0.33 14.59 -40.83
N THR A 827 -0.82 15.25 -41.09
CA THR A 827 -1.08 16.66 -40.73
C THR A 827 -1.53 16.84 -39.29
N ASN A 828 -2.27 15.86 -38.74
CA ASN A 828 -2.81 15.89 -37.38
C ASN A 828 -1.98 15.08 -36.36
N ALA A 829 -0.83 14.53 -36.77
CA ALA A 829 0.12 13.88 -35.87
C ALA A 829 1.03 14.91 -35.19
N ASP A 830 1.20 14.78 -33.88
CA ASP A 830 2.21 15.53 -33.13
C ASP A 830 3.63 14.96 -33.33
N ASP A 831 4.62 15.59 -32.70
CA ASP A 831 6.02 15.15 -32.74
C ASP A 831 6.25 13.76 -32.09
N TYR A 832 5.25 13.17 -31.43
CA TYR A 832 5.27 11.83 -30.82
C TYR A 832 4.40 10.82 -31.57
N GLY A 833 3.66 11.25 -32.60
CA GLY A 833 2.83 10.41 -33.46
C GLY A 833 1.42 10.16 -32.93
N VAL A 834 0.95 10.95 -31.96
CA VAL A 834 -0.41 10.96 -31.40
C VAL A 834 -1.33 11.74 -32.34
N VAL A 835 -2.51 11.18 -32.65
CA VAL A 835 -3.51 11.78 -33.55
C VAL A 835 -4.91 11.66 -32.94
N ASP A 836 -5.67 12.77 -32.93
CA ASP A 836 -7.12 12.78 -32.67
C ASP A 836 -7.89 12.18 -33.88
N PRO A 837 -8.60 11.04 -33.71
CA PRO A 837 -9.35 10.42 -34.79
C PRO A 837 -10.51 11.28 -35.31
N SER A 838 -11.06 12.16 -34.48
CA SER A 838 -12.24 12.98 -34.83
C SER A 838 -11.87 14.12 -35.77
N THR A 839 -10.77 14.84 -35.49
CA THR A 839 -10.21 15.84 -36.41
C THR A 839 -9.76 15.19 -37.72
N ALA A 840 -8.97 14.11 -37.66
CA ALA A 840 -8.48 13.43 -38.86
C ALA A 840 -9.60 12.84 -39.74
N ALA A 841 -10.70 12.34 -39.15
CA ALA A 841 -11.87 11.88 -39.90
C ALA A 841 -12.64 13.05 -40.54
N GLY A 842 -12.72 14.19 -39.84
CA GLY A 842 -13.33 15.42 -40.35
C GLY A 842 -12.68 15.94 -41.62
N ASP A 843 -11.34 16.00 -41.66
CA ASP A 843 -10.57 16.50 -42.81
C ASP A 843 -10.80 15.67 -44.09
N VAL A 844 -11.04 14.36 -43.97
CA VAL A 844 -11.31 13.48 -45.11
C VAL A 844 -12.79 13.32 -45.46
N GLY A 845 -13.70 13.71 -44.57
CA GLY A 845 -15.14 13.53 -44.72
C GLY A 845 -15.62 12.11 -44.39
N LEU A 846 -15.03 11.48 -43.37
CA LEU A 846 -15.42 10.16 -42.87
C LEU A 846 -15.94 10.24 -41.42
N THR A 847 -16.52 9.15 -40.94
CA THR A 847 -16.77 8.97 -39.49
C THR A 847 -15.54 8.32 -38.84
N VAL A 848 -15.35 8.54 -37.53
CA VAL A 848 -14.26 7.91 -36.75
C VAL A 848 -14.27 6.38 -36.89
N GLY A 849 -15.45 5.75 -36.83
CA GLY A 849 -15.58 4.29 -36.99
C GLY A 849 -15.08 3.79 -38.36
N VAL A 850 -15.43 4.49 -39.44
CA VAL A 850 -15.00 4.14 -40.81
C VAL A 850 -13.50 4.38 -40.99
N LEU A 851 -12.97 5.52 -40.52
CA LEU A 851 -11.53 5.81 -40.55
C LEU A 851 -10.73 4.74 -39.79
N SER A 852 -11.12 4.45 -38.56
CA SER A 852 -10.47 3.44 -37.70
C SER A 852 -10.52 2.04 -38.32
N ALA A 853 -11.63 1.66 -38.94
CA ALA A 853 -11.76 0.36 -39.60
C ALA A 853 -10.94 0.27 -40.91
N ARG A 854 -10.90 1.33 -41.72
CA ARG A 854 -10.05 1.37 -42.93
C ARG A 854 -8.56 1.33 -42.55
N LEU A 855 -8.13 2.14 -41.58
CA LEU A 855 -6.74 2.15 -41.12
C LEU A 855 -6.31 0.83 -40.47
N ARG A 856 -7.19 0.11 -39.77
CA ARG A 856 -6.91 -1.27 -39.28
C ARG A 856 -6.70 -2.27 -40.42
N ALA A 857 -7.22 -2.02 -41.62
CA ALA A 857 -7.04 -2.86 -42.79
C ALA A 857 -5.82 -2.45 -43.65
N THR A 858 -5.39 -1.18 -43.61
CA THR A 858 -4.34 -0.64 -44.51
C THR A 858 -3.04 -0.23 -43.83
N SER A 859 -3.00 -0.10 -42.50
CA SER A 859 -1.85 0.42 -41.75
C SER A 859 -1.41 -0.50 -40.60
N ASN A 860 -0.25 -0.19 -40.02
CA ASN A 860 0.26 -0.82 -38.80
C ASN A 860 0.14 0.08 -37.55
N TYR A 861 -0.73 1.09 -37.60
CA TYR A 861 -0.99 2.01 -36.47
C TYR A 861 -1.79 1.32 -35.37
N GLU A 862 -1.61 1.76 -34.13
CA GLU A 862 -2.43 1.29 -33.00
C GLU A 862 -3.63 2.23 -32.82
N ILE A 863 -4.84 1.69 -32.82
CA ILE A 863 -6.07 2.48 -32.97
C ILE A 863 -7.03 2.18 -31.82
N ARG A 864 -7.03 3.10 -30.85
CA ARG A 864 -7.91 3.12 -29.67
C ARG A 864 -9.17 3.93 -30.00
N GLU A 865 -10.10 4.07 -29.06
CA GLU A 865 -11.37 4.76 -29.28
C GLU A 865 -11.20 6.29 -29.45
N SER A 866 -10.28 6.88 -28.67
CA SER A 866 -10.02 8.33 -28.61
C SER A 866 -8.71 8.78 -29.27
N VAL A 867 -7.87 7.84 -29.75
CA VAL A 867 -6.52 8.14 -30.27
C VAL A 867 -6.06 7.11 -31.31
N ILE A 868 -5.38 7.61 -32.35
CA ILE A 868 -4.54 6.82 -33.26
C ILE A 868 -3.07 7.09 -32.93
N LEU A 869 -2.28 6.03 -32.75
CA LEU A 869 -0.84 6.09 -32.50
C LEU A 869 -0.08 5.59 -33.73
N THR A 870 0.70 6.50 -34.34
CA THR A 870 1.45 6.22 -35.57
C THR A 870 2.87 5.69 -35.32
N LYS A 871 3.54 6.15 -34.25
CA LYS A 871 4.91 5.74 -33.88
C LYS A 871 4.92 4.58 -32.89
N VAL A 872 4.52 3.40 -33.36
CA VAL A 872 4.36 2.19 -32.51
C VAL A 872 5.49 1.17 -32.65
N GLY A 873 6.58 1.55 -33.33
CA GLY A 873 7.67 0.65 -33.74
C GLY A 873 8.75 0.36 -32.70
N SER A 874 8.94 1.22 -31.69
CA SER A 874 9.90 1.01 -30.60
C SER A 874 9.30 1.22 -29.22
N ILE A 875 9.99 0.78 -28.17
CA ILE A 875 9.56 1.00 -26.78
C ILE A 875 9.65 2.50 -26.41
N PRO A 876 10.74 3.24 -26.74
CA PRO A 876 10.80 4.69 -26.54
C PRO A 876 9.69 5.48 -27.25
N ASP A 877 9.36 5.15 -28.50
CA ASP A 877 8.29 5.87 -29.22
C ASP A 877 6.93 5.68 -28.53
N ARG A 878 6.59 4.42 -28.18
CA ARG A 878 5.36 4.08 -27.45
C ARG A 878 5.29 4.79 -26.11
N ALA A 879 6.35 4.71 -25.31
CA ALA A 879 6.39 5.37 -24.00
C ALA A 879 6.27 6.89 -24.09
N ALA A 880 6.86 7.51 -25.13
CA ALA A 880 6.69 8.93 -25.36
C ALA A 880 5.24 9.29 -25.72
N ALA A 881 4.57 8.49 -26.56
CA ALA A 881 3.15 8.68 -26.86
C ALA A 881 2.24 8.50 -25.63
N GLU A 882 2.48 7.50 -24.76
CA GLU A 882 1.73 7.37 -23.50
C GLU A 882 1.97 8.56 -22.55
N LEU A 883 3.20 9.09 -22.50
CA LEU A 883 3.53 10.28 -21.70
C LEU A 883 2.85 11.55 -22.22
N VAL A 884 2.68 11.71 -23.55
CA VAL A 884 1.84 12.77 -24.12
C VAL A 884 0.38 12.60 -23.68
N LEU A 885 -0.16 11.39 -23.78
CA LEU A 885 -1.56 11.09 -23.46
C LEU A 885 -1.90 11.27 -21.98
N ALA A 886 -0.97 10.95 -21.07
CA ALA A 886 -1.11 11.24 -19.65
C ALA A 886 -0.91 12.72 -19.31
N GLY A 887 -0.05 13.43 -20.06
CA GLY A 887 0.33 14.82 -19.77
C GLY A 887 1.24 15.00 -18.54
N GLU A 888 1.56 13.91 -17.83
CA GLU A 888 2.40 13.90 -16.63
C GLU A 888 3.38 12.71 -16.60
N PRO A 889 4.41 12.73 -15.71
CA PRO A 889 5.43 11.68 -15.69
C PRO A 889 4.90 10.34 -15.15
N LEU A 890 5.08 9.28 -15.92
CA LEU A 890 4.64 7.92 -15.59
C LEU A 890 5.78 7.05 -15.04
N THR A 891 5.45 6.13 -14.13
CA THR A 891 6.38 5.12 -13.63
C THR A 891 6.65 4.01 -14.65
N THR A 892 7.74 3.25 -14.47
CA THR A 892 7.97 2.00 -15.20
C THR A 892 6.86 0.96 -14.95
N VAL A 893 6.06 1.10 -13.89
CA VAL A 893 4.90 0.24 -13.61
C VAL A 893 3.75 0.59 -14.56
N GLU A 894 3.30 1.84 -14.56
CA GLU A 894 2.19 2.31 -15.41
C GLU A 894 2.54 2.16 -16.90
N LEU A 895 3.78 2.48 -17.29
CA LEU A 895 4.27 2.26 -18.66
C LEU A 895 4.32 0.78 -19.05
N ALA A 896 4.41 -0.16 -18.11
CA ALA A 896 4.33 -1.60 -18.40
C ALA A 896 2.90 -2.14 -18.47
N GLU A 897 1.92 -1.39 -17.95
CA GLU A 897 0.50 -1.69 -18.07
C GLU A 897 -0.08 -1.10 -19.38
N LEU A 898 0.46 0.03 -19.84
CA LEU A 898 0.13 0.65 -21.13
C LEU A 898 0.88 0.05 -22.33
N ILE A 899 2.10 -0.50 -22.15
CA ILE A 899 2.91 -1.08 -23.24
C ILE A 899 2.91 -2.62 -23.14
N PRO A 900 2.06 -3.33 -23.91
CA PRO A 900 1.92 -4.79 -23.81
C PRO A 900 3.19 -5.56 -24.22
N ASP A 901 3.25 -6.81 -23.77
CA ASP A 901 4.31 -7.80 -24.04
C ASP A 901 5.74 -7.37 -23.64
N ARG A 902 5.91 -6.39 -22.75
CA ARG A 902 7.24 -5.92 -22.30
C ARG A 902 7.37 -5.97 -20.78
N SER A 903 8.53 -6.45 -20.30
CA SER A 903 8.84 -6.43 -18.88
C SER A 903 9.29 -5.04 -18.44
N ARG A 904 8.99 -4.66 -17.19
CA ARG A 904 9.43 -3.40 -16.55
C ARG A 904 10.93 -3.15 -16.76
N ARG A 905 11.78 -4.19 -16.61
CA ARG A 905 13.23 -4.12 -16.89
C ARG A 905 13.54 -3.80 -18.35
N SER A 906 12.80 -4.35 -19.32
CA SER A 906 12.99 -4.03 -20.75
C SER A 906 12.59 -2.60 -21.08
N ILE A 907 11.56 -2.06 -20.43
CA ILE A 907 11.12 -0.68 -20.60
C ILE A 907 12.17 0.27 -20.00
N ALA A 908 12.48 0.15 -18.71
CA ALA A 908 13.48 1.00 -18.05
C ALA A 908 14.85 0.98 -18.77
N ASN A 909 15.31 -0.18 -19.26
CA ASN A 909 16.54 -0.27 -20.04
C ASN A 909 16.46 0.51 -21.37
N ALA A 910 15.36 0.42 -22.11
CA ALA A 910 15.19 1.12 -23.38
C ALA A 910 15.09 2.64 -23.18
N LEU A 911 14.33 3.09 -22.17
CA LEU A 911 14.15 4.50 -21.84
C LEU A 911 15.45 5.13 -21.28
N SER A 912 16.28 4.36 -20.58
CA SER A 912 17.63 4.80 -20.12
C SER A 912 18.59 5.14 -21.26
N THR A 913 18.25 4.79 -22.52
CA THR A 913 19.06 5.06 -23.72
C THR A 913 18.35 5.93 -24.75
N SER A 914 17.21 6.51 -24.39
CA SER A 914 16.32 7.28 -25.27
C SER A 914 16.63 8.78 -25.21
N GLU A 915 16.63 9.46 -26.35
CA GLU A 915 16.67 10.93 -26.41
C GLU A 915 15.27 11.57 -26.23
N LEU A 916 14.20 10.79 -26.38
CA LEU A 916 12.80 11.25 -26.26
C LEU A 916 12.33 11.37 -24.81
N THR A 917 12.92 10.57 -23.90
CA THR A 917 12.44 10.39 -22.52
C THR A 917 13.57 10.59 -21.52
N ARG A 918 13.27 11.21 -20.38
CA ARG A 918 14.22 11.44 -19.28
C ARG A 918 13.76 10.73 -18.01
N ARG A 919 14.70 10.13 -17.27
CA ARG A 919 14.45 9.63 -15.92
C ARG A 919 14.38 10.82 -14.96
N CYS A 920 13.21 11.07 -14.36
CA CYS A 920 12.97 12.22 -13.48
C CYS A 920 12.73 11.84 -12.01
N ALA A 921 12.74 10.54 -11.69
CA ALA A 921 12.76 9.98 -10.34
C ALA A 921 13.38 8.56 -10.38
N VAL A 922 13.48 7.87 -9.24
CA VAL A 922 14.03 6.49 -9.15
C VAL A 922 13.40 5.54 -10.18
N ASP A 923 12.08 5.58 -10.39
CA ASP A 923 11.39 4.74 -11.39
C ASP A 923 10.37 5.49 -12.26
N THR A 924 10.47 6.83 -12.34
CA THR A 924 9.53 7.69 -13.09
C THR A 924 10.20 8.39 -14.27
N TRP A 925 9.48 8.42 -15.38
CA TRP A 925 9.94 8.91 -16.69
C TRP A 925 9.08 10.10 -17.14
N SER A 926 9.71 11.07 -17.78
CA SER A 926 9.04 12.19 -18.46
C SER A 926 9.47 12.28 -19.91
N LEU A 927 8.76 13.07 -20.73
CA LEU A 927 9.36 13.53 -21.99
C LEU A 927 10.60 14.38 -21.70
N ALA A 928 11.60 14.31 -22.58
CA ALA A 928 12.86 15.04 -22.42
C ALA A 928 12.71 16.56 -22.62
N GLU A 929 11.70 16.98 -23.41
CA GLU A 929 11.37 18.38 -23.67
C GLU A 929 10.76 19.12 -22.47
N TRP A 930 10.11 18.42 -21.54
CA TRP A 930 9.46 19.03 -20.36
C TRP A 930 10.46 19.63 -19.36
N GLY A 931 11.77 19.60 -19.65
CA GLY A 931 12.79 20.35 -18.92
C GLY A 931 13.08 19.85 -17.49
N ARG A 932 12.45 18.77 -17.04
CA ARG A 932 12.66 18.18 -15.70
C ARG A 932 14.12 17.75 -15.50
N GLU A 933 14.59 17.82 -14.26
CA GLU A 933 15.94 17.40 -13.88
C GLU A 933 16.12 15.88 -14.05
N GLU A 934 17.33 15.45 -14.42
CA GLU A 934 17.66 14.04 -14.61
C GLU A 934 18.14 13.39 -13.30
N TRP A 935 17.48 12.28 -12.94
CA TRP A 935 17.82 11.44 -11.82
C TRP A 935 18.74 10.28 -12.25
N THR A 936 19.94 10.21 -11.68
CA THR A 936 20.92 9.13 -11.93
C THR A 936 21.16 8.28 -10.69
N SER A 937 21.64 8.88 -9.60
CA SER A 937 21.86 8.21 -8.31
C SER A 937 21.86 9.21 -7.15
N ILE A 938 21.66 8.72 -5.92
CA ILE A 938 21.73 9.53 -4.69
C ILE A 938 23.12 10.19 -4.55
N VAL A 939 24.17 9.45 -4.89
CA VAL A 939 25.56 9.93 -4.82
C VAL A 939 25.82 11.06 -5.82
N ASP A 940 25.35 10.93 -7.06
CA ASP A 940 25.48 12.00 -8.07
C ASP A 940 24.65 13.22 -7.71
N PHE A 941 23.44 13.02 -7.19
CA PHE A 941 22.57 14.09 -6.71
C PHE A 941 23.23 14.89 -5.58
N MET A 942 23.76 14.22 -4.54
CA MET A 942 24.47 14.91 -3.46
C MET A 942 25.72 15.63 -3.97
N LYS A 943 26.51 15.00 -4.86
CA LYS A 943 27.69 15.62 -5.50
C LYS A 943 27.33 16.85 -6.35
N ARG A 944 26.23 16.79 -7.09
CA ARG A 944 25.68 17.87 -7.91
C ARG A 944 25.31 19.06 -7.01
N ARG A 945 24.53 18.83 -5.95
CA ARG A 945 24.17 19.88 -4.98
C ARG A 945 25.37 20.46 -4.23
N ILE A 946 26.36 19.64 -3.89
CA ILE A 946 27.62 20.09 -3.27
C ILE A 946 28.44 20.96 -4.24
N ALA A 947 28.50 20.61 -5.53
CA ALA A 947 29.19 21.41 -6.55
C ALA A 947 28.41 22.69 -6.96
N GLU A 948 27.08 22.68 -6.81
CA GLU A 948 26.19 23.84 -7.00
C GLU A 948 26.22 24.81 -5.79
N SER A 949 26.79 24.39 -4.66
CA SER A 949 26.90 25.21 -3.44
C SER A 949 28.18 26.04 -3.41
N GLU A 950 28.05 27.37 -3.25
CA GLU A 950 29.21 28.28 -3.13
C GLU A 950 30.14 27.96 -1.95
N SER A 951 29.66 27.21 -0.96
CA SER A 951 30.44 26.81 0.23
C SER A 951 31.09 25.42 0.11
N GLY A 952 30.84 24.68 -0.97
CA GLY A 952 31.24 23.27 -1.09
C GLY A 952 30.54 22.34 -0.10
N ALA A 953 29.42 22.77 0.49
CA ALA A 953 28.67 22.04 1.52
C ALA A 953 27.15 22.22 1.35
N VAL A 954 26.36 21.22 1.74
CA VAL A 954 24.88 21.27 1.71
C VAL A 954 24.32 20.63 2.98
N SER A 955 23.29 21.22 3.58
CA SER A 955 22.59 20.59 4.72
C SER A 955 22.10 19.19 4.38
N LEU A 956 22.34 18.22 5.27
CA LEU A 956 21.85 16.85 5.14
C LEU A 956 20.31 16.83 5.04
N GLU A 957 19.64 17.66 5.83
CA GLU A 957 18.18 17.81 5.79
C GLU A 957 17.71 18.33 4.43
N ARG A 958 18.45 19.28 3.84
CA ARG A 958 18.14 19.79 2.50
C ARG A 958 18.33 18.69 1.45
N LEU A 959 19.37 17.87 1.57
CA LEU A 959 19.59 16.72 0.68
C LEU A 959 18.51 15.65 0.87
N VAL A 960 18.01 15.43 2.08
CA VAL A 960 16.86 14.54 2.35
C VAL A 960 15.60 15.05 1.62
N VAL A 961 15.18 16.29 1.90
CA VAL A 961 13.95 16.86 1.32
C VAL A 961 14.04 16.99 -0.21
N GLU A 962 15.20 17.38 -0.75
CA GLU A 962 15.39 17.42 -2.21
C GLU A 962 15.55 16.04 -2.86
N ALA A 963 15.77 14.95 -2.10
CA ALA A 963 15.78 13.59 -2.64
C ALA A 963 14.37 12.97 -2.72
N GLU A 964 13.45 13.40 -1.85
CA GLU A 964 12.07 12.90 -1.82
C GLU A 964 11.30 13.24 -3.11
N GLN A 965 11.59 14.37 -3.76
CA GLN A 965 11.04 14.71 -5.09
C GLN A 965 11.44 13.70 -6.19
N PHE A 966 12.51 12.93 -5.98
CA PHE A 966 12.98 11.86 -6.85
C PHE A 966 12.54 10.46 -6.36
N GLY A 967 11.65 10.37 -5.37
CA GLY A 967 11.16 9.10 -4.81
C GLY A 967 12.14 8.39 -3.87
N VAL A 968 13.14 9.10 -3.34
CA VAL A 968 14.12 8.54 -2.39
C VAL A 968 13.69 8.82 -0.96
N LYS A 969 13.67 7.79 -0.11
CA LYS A 969 13.40 7.95 1.33
C LYS A 969 14.60 8.60 2.02
N GLY A 970 14.36 9.54 2.94
CA GLY A 970 15.43 10.25 3.67
C GLY A 970 16.46 9.35 4.37
N GLY A 971 16.03 8.21 4.92
CA GLY A 971 16.94 7.21 5.50
C GLY A 971 18.00 6.67 4.53
N SER A 972 17.71 6.61 3.23
CA SER A 972 18.70 6.27 2.20
C SER A 972 19.72 7.39 2.00
N VAL A 973 19.31 8.66 1.99
CA VAL A 973 20.24 9.80 1.91
C VAL A 973 21.16 9.81 3.12
N ASN A 974 20.62 9.60 4.33
CA ASN A 974 21.42 9.50 5.56
C ASN A 974 22.44 8.35 5.48
N ALA A 975 22.04 7.17 5.00
CA ALA A 975 22.93 6.02 4.83
C ALA A 975 24.05 6.25 3.78
N TYR A 976 23.80 7.08 2.76
CA TYR A 976 24.83 7.48 1.79
C TYR A 976 25.70 8.66 2.30
N ALA A 977 25.15 9.61 3.05
CA ALA A 977 25.92 10.68 3.69
C ALA A 977 26.84 10.18 4.82
N ALA A 978 26.51 9.03 5.41
CA ALA A 978 27.39 8.28 6.32
C ALA A 978 28.44 7.40 5.60
N THR A 979 28.47 7.36 4.26
CA THR A 979 29.59 6.71 3.54
C THR A 979 30.86 7.53 3.69
N PRO A 980 32.06 6.93 3.67
CA PRO A 980 33.34 7.66 3.69
C PRO A 980 33.50 8.74 2.61
N GLU A 981 32.72 8.64 1.52
CA GLU A 981 32.69 9.58 0.41
C GLU A 981 32.25 11.01 0.81
N PHE A 982 31.55 11.13 1.94
CA PHE A 982 31.06 12.39 2.48
C PHE A 982 31.44 12.55 3.96
N THR A 983 31.55 13.80 4.41
CA THR A 983 31.72 14.15 5.82
C THR A 983 30.52 14.96 6.27
N VAL A 984 29.95 14.65 7.44
CA VAL A 984 28.82 15.39 8.01
C VAL A 984 29.28 16.12 9.27
N GLU A 985 29.35 17.45 9.21
CA GLU A 985 29.76 18.33 10.32
C GLU A 985 28.66 19.37 10.54
N ASP A 986 28.18 19.54 11.78
CA ASP A 986 27.11 20.50 12.14
C ASP A 986 25.86 20.41 11.23
N GLY A 987 25.49 19.18 10.84
CA GLY A 987 24.37 18.90 9.93
C GLY A 987 24.64 19.22 8.44
N MET A 988 25.85 19.66 8.08
CA MET A 988 26.27 19.98 6.72
C MET A 988 27.11 18.84 6.12
N VAL A 989 26.67 18.34 4.97
CA VAL A 989 27.39 17.34 4.16
C VAL A 989 28.40 18.04 3.25
N ARG A 990 29.65 17.58 3.30
CA ARG A 990 30.75 17.93 2.40
C ARG A 990 31.25 16.68 1.69
N LEU A 991 31.97 16.85 0.58
CA LEU A 991 32.85 15.78 0.08
C LEU A 991 34.07 15.68 0.98
N THR A 992 34.45 14.47 1.38
CA THR A 992 35.59 14.25 2.28
C THR A 992 36.91 14.60 1.59
N GLU A 993 37.64 15.58 2.11
CA GLU A 993 39.00 15.87 1.65
C GLU A 993 39.94 14.72 2.07
N ASN A 994 40.61 14.10 1.08
CA ASN A 994 41.54 12.98 1.23
C ASN A 994 40.89 11.60 1.53
N LEU A 995 39.91 11.19 0.71
CA LEU A 995 39.35 9.81 0.69
C LEU A 995 40.41 8.68 0.72
N ASP A 996 41.57 8.90 0.10
CA ASP A 996 42.69 7.94 0.09
C ASP A 996 43.30 7.66 1.48
N GLU A 997 43.08 8.53 2.47
CA GLU A 997 43.63 8.38 3.82
C GLU A 997 42.69 7.58 4.74
N ILE A 998 41.46 7.29 4.33
CA ILE A 998 40.48 6.56 5.14
C ILE A 998 40.84 5.07 5.21
N ASP A 999 41.12 4.59 6.41
CA ASP A 999 41.28 3.17 6.75
C ASP A 999 39.93 2.54 7.11
N ILE A 1000 39.78 1.25 6.81
CA ILE A 1000 38.64 0.46 7.25
C ILE A 1000 38.85 0.00 8.71
N SER A 1001 37.83 0.12 9.55
CA SER A 1001 37.92 -0.24 10.97
C SER A 1001 37.70 -1.74 11.25
N ALA A 1002 37.17 -2.49 10.28
CA ALA A 1002 36.88 -3.92 10.43
C ALA A 1002 38.16 -4.75 10.32
N THR A 1003 38.46 -5.56 11.34
CA THR A 1003 39.60 -6.48 11.31
C THR A 1003 39.21 -7.83 10.68
N PRO A 1004 40.19 -8.63 10.20
CA PRO A 1004 39.93 -9.95 9.63
C PRO A 1004 39.31 -10.93 10.65
N GLU A 1005 39.82 -10.96 11.86
CA GLU A 1005 39.39 -11.88 12.92
C GLU A 1005 37.97 -11.55 13.44
N GLU A 1006 37.52 -10.31 13.29
CA GLU A 1006 36.16 -9.85 13.61
C GLU A 1006 35.20 -9.86 12.40
N SER A 1007 35.63 -10.37 11.25
CA SER A 1007 34.81 -10.48 10.05
C SER A 1007 34.06 -11.81 9.93
N LYS A 1008 32.71 -11.75 9.89
CA LYS A 1008 31.80 -12.90 9.67
C LYS A 1008 32.27 -13.82 8.54
N GLY A 1009 32.32 -15.13 8.82
CA GLY A 1009 32.68 -16.17 7.84
C GLY A 1009 34.14 -16.17 7.35
N LEU A 1010 35.00 -15.28 7.86
CA LEU A 1010 36.42 -15.22 7.53
C LEU A 1010 37.24 -15.98 8.59
N TYR A 1011 38.12 -16.87 8.16
CA TYR A 1011 38.90 -17.76 9.02
C TYR A 1011 40.37 -17.82 8.61
N LEU A 1012 41.28 -17.86 9.59
CA LEU A 1012 42.71 -17.99 9.35
C LEU A 1012 43.05 -19.46 9.05
N ARG A 1013 43.52 -19.75 7.84
CA ARG A 1013 43.85 -21.10 7.37
C ARG A 1013 45.21 -21.09 6.67
N ASP A 1014 46.12 -21.97 7.06
CA ASP A 1014 47.50 -22.05 6.54
C ASP A 1014 48.26 -20.69 6.52
N GLY A 1015 47.93 -19.80 7.45
CA GLY A 1015 48.50 -18.45 7.55
C GLY A 1015 47.92 -17.40 6.60
N SER A 1016 46.84 -17.72 5.86
CA SER A 1016 46.09 -16.80 4.99
C SER A 1016 44.63 -16.70 5.43
N TRP A 1017 44.02 -15.52 5.29
CA TRP A 1017 42.60 -15.35 5.61
C TRP A 1017 41.73 -15.92 4.48
N SER A 1018 40.79 -16.79 4.83
CA SER A 1018 39.95 -17.53 3.89
C SER A 1018 38.47 -17.32 4.21
N LEU A 1019 37.69 -16.90 3.21
CA LEU A 1019 36.24 -16.68 3.34
C LEU A 1019 35.49 -17.92 2.90
N LEU A 1020 34.63 -18.45 3.77
CA LEU A 1020 33.71 -19.53 3.41
C LEU A 1020 32.56 -18.97 2.56
N VAL A 1021 32.31 -19.55 1.39
CA VAL A 1021 31.22 -19.15 0.49
C VAL A 1021 30.46 -20.36 -0.04
N THR A 1022 29.13 -20.29 0.00
CA THR A 1022 28.25 -21.22 -0.73
C THR A 1022 28.01 -20.68 -2.14
N VAL A 1023 28.11 -21.54 -3.16
CA VAL A 1023 27.99 -21.17 -4.57
C VAL A 1023 26.52 -20.94 -4.95
N THR A 1024 26.25 -19.81 -5.63
CA THR A 1024 24.91 -19.38 -6.05
C THR A 1024 24.83 -19.18 -7.56
N ARG A 1025 23.63 -19.12 -8.13
CA ARG A 1025 23.41 -18.70 -9.54
C ARG A 1025 24.17 -17.45 -9.95
N ASP A 1026 24.32 -16.46 -9.08
CA ASP A 1026 24.98 -15.20 -9.45
C ASP A 1026 26.51 -15.30 -9.42
N HIS A 1027 27.08 -16.17 -8.57
CA HIS A 1027 28.49 -16.57 -8.66
C HIS A 1027 28.78 -17.32 -9.97
N LEU A 1028 27.86 -18.18 -10.42
CA LEU A 1028 27.99 -18.91 -11.69
C LEU A 1028 27.79 -18.01 -12.93
N ARG A 1029 26.84 -17.07 -12.88
CA ARG A 1029 26.58 -16.07 -13.94
C ARG A 1029 27.68 -15.03 -14.09
N GLY A 1030 28.53 -14.88 -13.08
CA GLY A 1030 29.67 -13.96 -13.09
C GLY A 1030 29.33 -12.53 -12.67
N SER A 1031 28.42 -12.37 -11.71
CA SER A 1031 28.31 -11.14 -10.93
C SER A 1031 29.58 -10.94 -10.09
N GLY A 1032 29.89 -9.68 -9.74
CA GLY A 1032 30.80 -9.40 -8.63
C GLY A 1032 30.15 -9.81 -7.30
N SER A 1033 30.95 -10.19 -6.30
CA SER A 1033 30.47 -10.70 -5.02
C SER A 1033 30.89 -9.78 -3.88
N GLY A 1034 30.05 -9.65 -2.85
CA GLY A 1034 30.42 -8.96 -1.60
C GLY A 1034 31.48 -9.75 -0.83
N ILE A 1035 32.38 -9.05 -0.14
CA ILE A 1035 33.41 -9.63 0.74
C ILE A 1035 33.46 -8.84 2.05
N PRO A 1036 33.77 -9.46 3.21
CA PRO A 1036 33.85 -8.74 4.48
C PRO A 1036 34.93 -7.64 4.49
N GLY A 1037 34.73 -6.62 5.33
CA GLY A 1037 35.66 -5.49 5.44
C GLY A 1037 37.09 -5.89 5.84
N GLY A 1038 37.24 -6.90 6.70
CA GLY A 1038 38.54 -7.41 7.10
C GLY A 1038 39.40 -7.91 5.92
N VAL A 1039 38.78 -8.43 4.85
CA VAL A 1039 39.52 -8.88 3.64
C VAL A 1039 40.27 -7.72 2.98
N VAL A 1040 39.61 -6.55 2.84
CA VAL A 1040 40.27 -5.38 2.24
C VAL A 1040 41.24 -4.72 3.23
N ALA A 1041 41.04 -4.92 4.54
CA ALA A 1041 41.96 -4.51 5.60
C ALA A 1041 43.31 -5.27 5.53
N VAL A 1042 43.30 -6.60 5.33
CA VAL A 1042 44.54 -7.42 5.20
C VAL A 1042 45.50 -6.83 4.17
N HIS A 1043 44.95 -6.41 3.03
CA HIS A 1043 45.74 -5.89 1.91
C HIS A 1043 45.91 -4.37 1.91
N GLY A 1044 45.43 -3.66 2.95
CA GLY A 1044 45.52 -2.21 3.07
C GLY A 1044 44.82 -1.42 1.94
N LEU A 1045 43.78 -1.99 1.34
CA LEU A 1045 43.07 -1.39 0.22
C LEU A 1045 42.23 -0.18 0.68
N ARG A 1046 42.60 1.01 0.20
CA ARG A 1046 41.97 2.29 0.52
C ARG A 1046 40.63 2.50 -0.18
N TYR A 1047 39.82 3.38 0.39
CA TYR A 1047 38.52 3.77 -0.15
C TYR A 1047 38.62 4.30 -1.58
N GLY A 1048 37.64 3.96 -2.44
CA GLY A 1048 37.60 4.43 -3.83
C GLY A 1048 38.66 3.82 -4.74
N ARG A 1049 39.47 2.88 -4.24
CA ARG A 1049 40.50 2.17 -4.99
C ARG A 1049 40.08 0.75 -5.32
N ALA A 1050 40.88 0.13 -6.19
CA ALA A 1050 40.85 -1.28 -6.45
C ALA A 1050 42.27 -1.85 -6.37
N LEU A 1051 42.38 -3.06 -5.84
CA LEU A 1051 43.60 -3.85 -5.82
C LEU A 1051 43.44 -5.01 -6.80
N GLU A 1052 44.48 -5.35 -7.55
CA GLU A 1052 44.55 -6.60 -8.32
C GLU A 1052 45.52 -7.56 -7.62
N LEU A 1053 44.98 -8.60 -6.99
CA LEU A 1053 45.76 -9.71 -6.46
C LEU A 1053 46.14 -10.66 -7.61
N PRO A 1054 47.35 -11.25 -7.62
CA PRO A 1054 47.67 -12.36 -8.51
C PRO A 1054 46.69 -13.53 -8.29
N SER A 1055 46.43 -14.33 -9.32
CA SER A 1055 45.79 -15.65 -9.16
C SER A 1055 46.18 -16.58 -10.30
N ARG A 1056 45.99 -17.88 -10.08
CA ARG A 1056 46.18 -18.94 -11.10
C ARG A 1056 45.32 -18.77 -12.36
N LEU A 1057 44.19 -18.05 -12.29
CA LEU A 1057 43.30 -17.74 -13.43
C LEU A 1057 43.36 -16.26 -13.86
N GLY A 1058 44.50 -15.60 -13.65
CA GLY A 1058 44.71 -14.17 -13.96
C GLY A 1058 44.17 -13.24 -12.87
N PRO A 1059 44.58 -11.95 -12.85
CA PRO A 1059 44.42 -11.09 -11.67
C PRO A 1059 42.99 -11.01 -11.13
N GLN A 1060 42.83 -11.16 -9.82
CA GLN A 1060 41.55 -10.98 -9.14
C GLN A 1060 41.46 -9.55 -8.60
N ARG A 1061 40.46 -8.81 -9.06
CA ARG A 1061 40.21 -7.44 -8.61
C ARG A 1061 39.37 -7.41 -7.34
N LEU A 1062 39.86 -6.76 -6.30
CA LEU A 1062 39.10 -6.32 -5.13
C LEU A 1062 38.82 -4.82 -5.23
N SER A 1063 37.70 -4.35 -4.69
CA SER A 1063 37.34 -2.91 -4.68
C SER A 1063 36.48 -2.53 -3.48
N TRP A 1064 36.72 -1.32 -2.96
CA TRP A 1064 35.91 -0.70 -1.90
C TRP A 1064 35.31 0.60 -2.43
N MET A 1065 33.99 0.63 -2.61
CA MET A 1065 33.24 1.74 -3.22
C MET A 1065 31.90 1.92 -2.48
N GLY A 1066 31.59 3.11 -2.01
CA GLY A 1066 30.44 3.33 -1.12
C GLY A 1066 30.53 2.47 0.15
N ASN A 1067 29.38 2.03 0.66
CA ASN A 1067 29.31 1.14 1.82
C ASN A 1067 29.62 -0.34 1.48
N THR A 1068 30.17 -0.67 0.31
CA THR A 1068 30.40 -2.07 -0.10
C THR A 1068 31.86 -2.39 -0.48
N THR A 1069 32.33 -3.49 0.09
CA THR A 1069 33.59 -4.16 -0.25
C THR A 1069 33.28 -5.37 -1.13
N THR A 1070 33.96 -5.45 -2.28
CA THR A 1070 33.59 -6.37 -3.37
C THR A 1070 34.80 -7.04 -4.01
N THR A 1071 34.58 -8.25 -4.52
CA THR A 1071 35.50 -8.96 -5.41
C THR A 1071 34.87 -9.07 -6.81
N GLY A 1072 35.69 -8.99 -7.86
CA GLY A 1072 35.26 -9.19 -9.25
C GLY A 1072 34.77 -10.63 -9.49
N THR A 1073 34.24 -10.90 -10.69
CA THR A 1073 33.65 -12.22 -10.99
C THR A 1073 34.57 -13.40 -10.66
N ILE A 1074 34.07 -14.29 -9.80
CA ILE A 1074 34.71 -15.57 -9.45
C ILE A 1074 34.23 -16.73 -10.34
N SER A 1075 33.34 -16.49 -11.32
CA SER A 1075 32.77 -17.57 -12.15
C SER A 1075 33.81 -18.38 -12.92
N ARG A 1076 34.95 -17.77 -13.26
CA ARG A 1076 36.07 -18.47 -13.91
C ARG A 1076 36.70 -19.55 -13.04
N PHE A 1077 36.68 -19.40 -11.72
CA PHE A 1077 37.12 -20.43 -10.79
C PHE A 1077 36.05 -21.51 -10.59
N MET A 1078 34.77 -21.11 -10.49
CA MET A 1078 33.66 -22.09 -10.40
C MET A 1078 33.63 -23.02 -11.62
N ALA A 1079 33.85 -22.48 -12.83
CA ALA A 1079 33.92 -23.25 -14.06
C ALA A 1079 35.17 -24.14 -14.18
N ASP A 1080 36.24 -23.85 -13.42
CA ASP A 1080 37.49 -24.60 -13.40
C ASP A 1080 37.49 -25.70 -12.31
N LEU A 1081 36.79 -25.46 -11.21
CA LEU A 1081 36.48 -26.45 -10.16
C LEU A 1081 35.24 -27.33 -10.50
N GLU A 1082 34.58 -27.07 -11.63
CA GLU A 1082 33.33 -27.71 -12.07
C GLU A 1082 32.13 -27.55 -11.10
N CYS A 1083 32.13 -26.49 -10.28
CA CYS A 1083 31.13 -26.26 -9.23
C CYS A 1083 29.70 -25.97 -9.74
N VAL A 1084 28.72 -26.38 -8.94
CA VAL A 1084 27.28 -26.13 -9.12
C VAL A 1084 26.69 -25.25 -8.00
N GLU A 1085 25.40 -24.91 -8.12
CA GLU A 1085 24.67 -24.17 -7.09
C GLU A 1085 24.44 -25.04 -5.84
N GLY A 1086 24.92 -24.59 -4.68
CA GLY A 1086 24.89 -25.34 -3.41
C GLY A 1086 26.28 -25.74 -2.88
N ASP A 1087 27.29 -25.86 -3.75
CA ASP A 1087 28.66 -26.26 -3.36
C ASP A 1087 29.30 -25.26 -2.38
N ARG A 1088 30.25 -25.72 -1.57
CA ARG A 1088 31.05 -24.84 -0.68
C ARG A 1088 32.47 -24.66 -1.18
N VAL A 1089 32.96 -23.43 -1.12
CA VAL A 1089 34.30 -23.04 -1.55
C VAL A 1089 34.95 -22.10 -0.54
N TRP A 1090 36.28 -22.17 -0.47
CA TRP A 1090 37.14 -21.23 0.23
C TRP A 1090 37.69 -20.20 -0.77
N LEU A 1091 37.38 -18.92 -0.55
CA LEU A 1091 38.04 -17.80 -1.22
C LEU A 1091 39.26 -17.41 -0.36
N VAL A 1092 40.46 -17.71 -0.83
CA VAL A 1092 41.71 -17.52 -0.09
C VAL A 1092 42.32 -16.16 -0.44
N PHE A 1093 42.64 -15.36 0.59
CA PHE A 1093 43.19 -14.02 0.49
C PHE A 1093 44.60 -13.98 1.12
N GLY A 1094 45.57 -14.56 0.41
CA GLY A 1094 47.00 -14.53 0.76
C GLY A 1094 47.79 -13.54 -0.12
N ASP A 1095 49.09 -13.78 -0.28
CA ASP A 1095 49.94 -13.05 -1.25
C ASP A 1095 49.44 -13.20 -2.70
N GLU A 1096 48.77 -14.33 -2.99
CA GLU A 1096 47.95 -14.54 -4.18
C GLU A 1096 46.50 -14.85 -3.75
N PHE A 1097 45.52 -14.49 -4.58
CA PHE A 1097 44.13 -14.92 -4.42
C PHE A 1097 43.93 -16.29 -5.07
N ASP A 1098 43.13 -17.16 -4.44
CA ASP A 1098 42.63 -18.36 -5.10
C ASP A 1098 41.23 -18.75 -4.61
N VAL A 1099 40.59 -19.66 -5.33
CA VAL A 1099 39.39 -20.38 -4.90
C VAL A 1099 39.69 -21.87 -4.91
N VAL A 1100 39.47 -22.52 -3.77
CA VAL A 1100 39.61 -23.98 -3.59
C VAL A 1100 38.31 -24.56 -3.02
N PRO A 1101 38.01 -25.86 -3.23
CA PRO A 1101 36.87 -26.51 -2.61
C PRO A 1101 36.92 -26.44 -1.07
N ALA A 1102 35.77 -26.28 -0.43
CA ALA A 1102 35.59 -26.50 1.00
C ALA A 1102 34.88 -27.84 1.24
N THR A 1103 34.72 -28.23 2.50
CA THR A 1103 33.93 -29.43 2.84
C THR A 1103 32.45 -29.15 2.65
N ASP A 1104 31.73 -30.01 1.91
CA ASP A 1104 30.28 -29.92 1.72
C ASP A 1104 29.54 -29.88 3.06
N ARG A 1105 28.43 -29.12 3.15
CA ARG A 1105 27.60 -29.12 4.36
C ARG A 1105 26.93 -30.48 4.49
N LYS A 1106 27.01 -31.06 5.69
CA LYS A 1106 26.32 -32.31 6.06
C LYS A 1106 25.19 -31.96 6.99
N ASP A 1107 23.97 -32.37 6.67
CA ASP A 1107 22.81 -32.12 7.54
C ASP A 1107 22.73 -33.13 8.69
N GLY A 1108 22.14 -32.74 9.82
CA GLY A 1108 21.88 -33.64 10.95
C GLY A 1108 23.09 -33.98 11.83
N LEU A 1109 24.16 -33.17 11.79
CA LEU A 1109 25.22 -33.20 12.80
C LEU A 1109 24.82 -32.35 14.02
N THR A 1110 25.50 -32.58 15.16
CA THR A 1110 25.28 -31.83 16.41
C THR A 1110 26.61 -31.58 17.14
N GLY A 1111 26.64 -30.59 18.05
CA GLY A 1111 27.80 -30.27 18.88
C GLY A 1111 29.08 -30.00 18.08
N ALA A 1112 30.20 -30.59 18.50
CA ALA A 1112 31.53 -30.34 17.94
C ALA A 1112 31.63 -30.68 16.44
N ALA A 1113 30.93 -31.72 16.00
CA ALA A 1113 30.84 -32.08 14.59
C ALA A 1113 30.06 -31.05 13.77
N GLU A 1114 29.02 -30.44 14.36
CA GLU A 1114 28.26 -29.37 13.69
C GLU A 1114 29.03 -28.04 13.70
N LEU A 1115 29.76 -27.72 14.76
CA LEU A 1115 30.63 -26.55 14.82
C LEU A 1115 31.73 -26.60 13.73
N LEU A 1116 32.37 -27.76 13.53
CA LEU A 1116 33.30 -27.97 12.41
C LEU A 1116 32.59 -27.83 11.06
N ASN A 1117 31.48 -28.54 10.87
CA ASN A 1117 30.68 -28.53 9.63
C ASN A 1117 30.20 -27.12 9.24
N ALA A 1118 29.75 -26.33 10.21
CA ALA A 1118 29.27 -24.97 10.01
C ALA A 1118 30.40 -23.98 9.68
N THR A 1119 31.53 -24.07 10.39
CA THR A 1119 32.74 -23.28 10.09
C THR A 1119 33.47 -23.75 8.83
N GLY A 1120 33.25 -24.99 8.39
CA GLY A 1120 33.95 -25.65 7.27
C GLY A 1120 35.37 -26.11 7.61
N LEU A 1121 35.71 -26.18 8.91
CA LEU A 1121 37.04 -26.54 9.42
C LEU A 1121 37.21 -28.05 9.63
N ASP A 1122 36.26 -28.87 9.14
CA ASP A 1122 36.24 -30.34 9.20
C ASP A 1122 37.56 -31.02 8.78
N ASP A 1123 38.32 -30.38 7.89
CA ASP A 1123 39.56 -30.91 7.31
C ASP A 1123 40.82 -30.58 8.12
N LEU A 1124 40.70 -29.71 9.13
CA LEU A 1124 41.77 -29.34 10.05
C LEU A 1124 41.73 -30.11 11.38
N CYS A 1125 40.67 -30.89 11.62
CA CYS A 1125 40.47 -31.67 12.85
C CYS A 1125 40.19 -33.15 12.53
N ALA A 1126 40.27 -34.03 13.55
CA ALA A 1126 39.88 -35.43 13.39
C ALA A 1126 38.35 -35.59 13.50
N ALA A 1127 37.77 -36.54 12.75
CA ALA A 1127 36.34 -36.83 12.82
C ALA A 1127 35.87 -37.43 14.16
N ASP A 1128 36.83 -37.86 14.99
CA ASP A 1128 36.70 -38.36 16.36
C ASP A 1128 37.47 -37.50 17.38
N ALA A 1129 37.73 -36.22 17.07
CA ALA A 1129 38.38 -35.28 17.97
C ALA A 1129 37.52 -34.91 19.19
N GLU A 1130 38.18 -34.68 20.32
CA GLU A 1130 37.53 -34.22 21.56
C GLU A 1130 37.15 -32.73 21.47
N VAL A 1131 36.19 -32.29 22.29
CA VAL A 1131 35.62 -30.92 22.23
C VAL A 1131 36.70 -29.83 22.38
N GLU A 1132 37.68 -30.04 23.25
CA GLU A 1132 38.79 -29.11 23.44
C GLU A 1132 39.73 -29.02 22.21
N GLU A 1133 39.88 -30.10 21.43
CA GLU A 1133 40.67 -30.09 20.19
C GLU A 1133 39.93 -29.35 19.07
N VAL A 1134 38.60 -29.51 19.01
CA VAL A 1134 37.74 -28.75 18.09
C VAL A 1134 37.71 -27.26 18.44
N LEU A 1135 37.54 -26.91 19.72
CA LEU A 1135 37.57 -25.52 20.18
C LEU A 1135 38.95 -24.88 19.98
N ALA A 1136 40.05 -25.64 20.10
CA ALA A 1136 41.38 -25.16 19.75
C ALA A 1136 41.51 -24.77 18.27
N VAL A 1137 41.04 -25.62 17.35
CA VAL A 1137 41.04 -25.34 15.89
C VAL A 1137 40.17 -24.12 15.57
N VAL A 1138 38.98 -24.01 16.18
CA VAL A 1138 38.08 -22.85 15.98
C VAL A 1138 38.70 -21.57 16.56
N ASN A 1139 39.34 -21.63 17.73
CA ASN A 1139 40.05 -20.51 18.33
C ASN A 1139 41.17 -19.98 17.42
N GLU A 1140 42.09 -20.85 16.97
CA GLU A 1140 43.20 -20.45 16.09
C GLU A 1140 42.68 -19.89 14.75
N ALA A 1141 41.58 -20.45 14.22
CA ALA A 1141 40.94 -19.97 13.00
C ALA A 1141 40.25 -18.60 13.13
N ILE A 1142 40.01 -18.08 14.34
CA ILE A 1142 39.45 -16.72 14.59
C ILE A 1142 40.43 -15.80 15.36
N ASP A 1143 41.74 -16.07 15.23
CA ASP A 1143 42.85 -15.38 15.89
C ASP A 1143 42.64 -15.22 17.41
N LEU A 1144 42.36 -16.34 18.06
CA LEU A 1144 42.45 -16.53 19.51
C LEU A 1144 43.50 -17.61 19.82
N PRO A 1145 44.16 -17.57 20.99
CA PRO A 1145 44.98 -18.69 21.45
C PRO A 1145 44.17 -19.99 21.50
N ALA A 1146 44.77 -21.12 21.12
CA ALA A 1146 44.13 -22.44 21.20
C ALA A 1146 43.50 -22.72 22.58
N ASP A 1147 44.17 -22.32 23.66
CA ASP A 1147 43.74 -22.45 25.05
C ASP A 1147 42.81 -21.32 25.55
N ALA A 1148 42.25 -20.51 24.65
CA ALA A 1148 41.30 -19.46 25.01
C ALA A 1148 40.02 -20.05 25.62
N ALA A 1149 39.72 -19.64 26.86
CA ALA A 1149 38.52 -20.05 27.57
C ALA A 1149 37.25 -19.70 26.78
N ARG A 1150 36.41 -20.72 26.52
CA ARG A 1150 35.14 -20.75 25.76
C ARG A 1150 34.36 -19.44 25.68
N ARG A 1151 34.14 -18.75 26.81
CA ARG A 1151 33.47 -17.43 26.85
C ARG A 1151 34.09 -16.34 25.96
N LYS A 1152 35.41 -16.40 25.67
CA LYS A 1152 36.09 -15.52 24.71
C LYS A 1152 35.75 -15.87 23.27
N THR A 1153 35.68 -17.17 22.97
CA THR A 1153 35.26 -17.71 21.68
C THR A 1153 33.83 -17.28 21.37
N VAL A 1154 32.89 -17.48 22.32
CA VAL A 1154 31.51 -16.96 22.25
C VAL A 1154 31.51 -15.45 22.02
N SER A 1155 32.23 -14.67 22.83
CA SER A 1155 32.29 -13.21 22.71
C SER A 1155 32.83 -12.72 21.36
N ARG A 1156 33.87 -13.36 20.80
CA ARG A 1156 34.42 -13.05 19.48
C ARG A 1156 33.44 -13.43 18.36
N LEU A 1157 32.71 -14.53 18.49
CA LEU A 1157 31.66 -14.95 17.53
C LEU A 1157 30.44 -14.01 17.58
N ARG A 1158 29.99 -13.56 18.76
CA ARG A 1158 28.95 -12.52 18.87
C ARG A 1158 29.39 -11.19 18.24
N HIS A 1159 30.65 -10.77 18.44
CA HIS A 1159 31.17 -9.56 17.79
C HIS A 1159 31.19 -9.68 16.25
N ARG A 1160 31.47 -10.89 15.72
CA ARG A 1160 31.36 -11.23 14.28
C ARG A 1160 29.91 -11.31 13.78
N ARG A 1161 28.90 -11.24 14.66
CA ARG A 1161 27.48 -11.55 14.37
C ARG A 1161 27.29 -12.98 13.86
N ASP A 1162 28.08 -13.90 14.39
CA ASP A 1162 28.03 -15.35 14.19
C ASP A 1162 27.28 -16.01 15.38
N GLU A 1163 26.08 -15.53 15.71
CA GLU A 1163 25.30 -16.01 16.88
C GLU A 1163 25.08 -17.53 16.85
N ASP A 1164 24.70 -18.11 15.70
CA ASP A 1164 24.52 -19.57 15.55
C ASP A 1164 25.78 -20.37 15.95
N LEU A 1165 26.98 -19.81 15.70
CA LEU A 1165 28.26 -20.42 16.08
C LEU A 1165 28.65 -20.09 17.53
N ALA A 1166 28.32 -18.89 18.01
CA ALA A 1166 28.51 -18.50 19.40
C ALA A 1166 27.69 -19.40 20.33
N GLU A 1167 26.52 -19.83 19.85
CA GLU A 1167 25.57 -20.68 20.56
C GLU A 1167 26.01 -22.16 20.56
N LEU A 1168 26.38 -22.71 19.40
CA LEU A 1168 27.05 -24.02 19.32
C LEU A 1168 28.33 -24.11 20.19
N VAL A 1169 28.98 -22.98 20.48
CA VAL A 1169 30.14 -22.87 21.39
C VAL A 1169 29.74 -22.64 22.85
N ARG A 1170 28.50 -22.25 23.18
CA ARG A 1170 27.92 -22.24 24.54
C ARG A 1170 27.41 -23.63 24.94
N GLU A 1171 26.79 -24.36 24.00
CA GLU A 1171 26.25 -25.72 24.21
C GLU A 1171 27.33 -26.80 24.43
N LEU A 1172 28.50 -26.62 23.81
CA LEU A 1172 29.71 -27.44 24.00
C LEU A 1172 30.38 -27.17 25.34
#